data_AF-A0AAU9SF44-F1
#
_entry.id   AF-A0AAU9SF44-F1
#
_cell.length_a   1.000
_cell.length_b   1.000
_cell.length_c   1.000
_cell.angle_alpha   90.00
_cell.angle_beta   90.00
_cell.angle_gamma   90.00
#
_symmetry.space_group_name_H-M   'P 1'
#
loop_
_entity.id
_entity.type
_entity.pdbx_description
1 polymer ?
#
loop_
_entity_poly.entity_id
_entity_poly.type
_entity_poly.pdbx_seq_one_letter_code
_entity_poly.pdbx_strand_id
1 'polypeptide(L)'
;MAKDVEAVSGEGFQTRDYQDPPPAPLFDPAELTKWSFYRAVIAEFVATLLFLYITVLTVIGYKIQSDTTAGGVDCGGVGILGIAWAFGGMIFILVYCTAGISGGHINPAVTFGLLLARKVSLVRAILYMVAQCLGAICGVGFVKAFQSSYYIRYGGGANSLADGYSTGTGLAAEIIGTFVLVYTVFSATDPKRSARDSHVPVLAPLPIGFAVFMVHLATIPITGTGINPARSFGAAVIFNESKPWDDHWIFWVGPFIGAAIAAFYHQFVLRASGSKSLGSFRSAANVENKISHIYDHHLLTVSALGDFLFPIIFHSDSSFVSILLFRFWLSGINHGGGSRHGNRRDHTPPPYSNPNPLPLQYYQYNGYYPPIPSPYHHQGAATVPNGAMASLFPNVENQEVVTIRNDINLNKETLRFEPDEANPRKSLLSFTFDANVSGSITVMFFAREEGQECDLNATKEDLFPSTTVRFPKGLGQKFKQPCGTGIDLSALSETVLAEGSESDVYHVSVKAEASPEDSHDHDESKKTPNRQITHAVLERDKGEYRARVVKQILWANGKQYVLQEIYGIGNTVDRNGEDGNESGKECVICLTEPRDTTVLPCRHMCMCSGCAKLLGFQTNLCPICRQPVDRLLEITVNNTNGSNH
;
A
#
# COMPACT_ATOMS: atom_id res chain seq x y z
N MET A 1 21.26 10.69 41.82
CA MET A 1 20.31 11.20 42.84
C MET A 1 18.99 10.49 42.63
N ALA A 2 18.56 9.73 43.63
CA ALA A 2 17.32 8.98 43.63
C ALA A 2 16.10 9.92 43.66
N LYS A 3 15.06 9.58 42.91
CA LYS A 3 13.70 10.08 43.13
C LYS A 3 12.73 8.94 42.88
N ASP A 4 11.78 8.84 43.80
CA ASP A 4 11.01 7.66 44.17
C ASP A 4 10.15 7.07 43.04
N VAL A 5 10.08 5.73 43.07
CA VAL A 5 9.21 4.89 42.25
C VAL A 5 7.88 4.75 43.00
N GLU A 6 6.81 5.34 42.45
CA GLU A 6 5.46 4.88 42.74
C GLU A 6 5.19 3.61 41.94
N ALA A 7 4.82 2.55 42.67
CA ALA A 7 4.42 1.27 42.11
C ALA A 7 3.07 1.41 41.40
N VAL A 8 3.08 1.47 40.07
CA VAL A 8 1.90 1.21 39.25
C VAL A 8 1.84 -0.29 39.01
N SER A 9 0.86 -0.93 39.65
CA SER A 9 0.42 -2.30 39.41
C SER A 9 0.29 -2.59 37.93
N GLY A 10 0.76 -3.77 37.51
CA GLY A 10 0.85 -4.21 36.11
C GLY A 10 -0.36 -3.82 35.25
N GLU A 11 -0.14 -2.85 34.37
CA GLU A 11 -0.97 -2.68 33.18
C GLU A 11 -0.41 -3.63 32.11
N GLY A 12 -1.21 -4.63 31.75
CA GLY A 12 -1.03 -5.32 30.48
C GLY A 12 -0.95 -4.29 29.36
N PHE A 13 -0.23 -4.63 28.29
CA PHE A 13 -0.20 -3.84 27.04
C PHE A 13 -1.60 -3.25 26.76
N GLN A 14 -1.80 -1.97 27.09
CA GLN A 14 -2.99 -1.26 26.67
C GLN A 14 -2.87 -1.18 25.15
N THR A 15 -3.70 -1.94 24.47
CA THR A 15 -4.03 -1.66 23.08
C THR A 15 -4.47 -0.19 23.07
N ARG A 16 -3.67 0.70 22.48
CA ARG A 16 -4.12 2.08 22.26
C ARG A 16 -5.40 1.99 21.45
N ASP A 17 -6.53 2.28 22.08
CA ASP A 17 -7.82 2.33 21.40
C ASP A 17 -7.71 3.28 20.22
N TYR A 18 -8.09 2.80 19.05
CA TYR A 18 -8.09 3.62 17.84
C TYR A 18 -9.04 4.79 18.07
N GLN A 19 -8.50 6.01 18.11
CA GLN A 19 -9.30 7.23 18.09
C GLN A 19 -9.65 7.56 16.64
N ASP A 20 -10.95 7.60 16.36
CA ASP A 20 -11.46 8.07 15.07
C ASP A 20 -10.92 9.48 14.78
N PRO A 21 -10.55 9.79 13.53
CA PRO A 21 -10.22 11.15 13.14
C PRO A 21 -11.39 12.08 13.43
N PRO A 22 -11.12 13.37 13.76
CA PRO A 22 -12.17 14.32 14.05
C PRO A 22 -13.15 14.42 12.88
N PRO A 23 -14.46 14.52 13.14
CA PRO A 23 -15.47 14.60 12.09
C PRO A 23 -15.19 15.81 11.19
N ALA A 24 -15.35 15.62 9.88
CA ALA A 24 -15.12 16.69 8.92
C ALA A 24 -16.06 17.87 9.22
N PRO A 25 -15.55 19.12 9.20
CA PRO A 25 -16.39 20.30 9.29
C PRO A 25 -17.44 20.27 8.18
N LEU A 26 -18.69 20.56 8.54
CA LEU A 26 -19.81 20.55 7.58
C LEU A 26 -19.55 21.56 6.45
N PHE A 27 -18.95 22.70 6.76
CA PHE A 27 -18.59 23.74 5.83
C PHE A 27 -17.11 24.10 6.02
N ASP A 28 -16.30 23.86 4.98
CA ASP A 28 -14.88 24.24 4.95
C ASP A 28 -14.59 25.02 3.64
N PRO A 29 -14.76 26.36 3.65
CA PRO A 29 -14.53 27.18 2.47
C PRO A 29 -13.04 27.24 2.09
N ALA A 30 -12.13 26.88 2.99
CA ALA A 30 -10.70 26.83 2.68
C ALA A 30 -10.36 25.70 1.69
N GLU A 31 -11.25 24.72 1.48
CA GLU A 31 -11.07 23.74 0.41
C GLU A 31 -11.10 24.36 -0.98
N LEU A 32 -11.85 25.45 -1.18
CA LEU A 32 -11.98 26.14 -2.47
C LEU A 32 -10.68 26.81 -2.92
N THR A 33 -9.74 27.06 -2.01
CA THR A 33 -8.44 27.64 -2.34
C THR A 33 -7.40 26.58 -2.71
N LYS A 34 -7.71 25.29 -2.53
CA LYS A 34 -6.75 24.19 -2.74
C LYS A 34 -6.82 23.66 -4.16
N TRP A 35 -5.68 23.59 -4.84
CA TRP A 35 -5.61 23.00 -6.18
C TRP A 35 -5.87 21.48 -6.20
N SER A 36 -5.52 20.79 -5.12
CA SER A 36 -5.84 19.36 -4.92
C SER A 36 -7.36 19.10 -4.92
N PHE A 37 -8.16 20.05 -4.43
CA PHE A 37 -9.62 19.95 -4.45
C PHE A 37 -10.17 19.92 -5.88
N TYR A 38 -9.78 20.87 -6.73
CA TYR A 38 -10.21 20.88 -8.14
C TYR A 38 -9.73 19.65 -8.90
N ARG A 39 -8.51 19.17 -8.64
CA ARG A 39 -8.02 17.91 -9.21
C ARG A 39 -8.91 16.72 -8.83
N ALA A 40 -9.38 16.66 -7.59
CA ALA A 40 -10.30 15.63 -7.13
C ALA A 40 -11.67 15.72 -7.81
N VAL A 41 -12.22 16.93 -7.97
CA VAL A 41 -13.49 17.17 -8.69
C VAL A 41 -13.36 16.75 -10.17
N ILE A 42 -12.25 17.07 -10.82
CA ILE A 42 -11.96 16.63 -12.19
C ILE A 42 -11.83 15.10 -12.26
N ALA A 43 -11.18 14.47 -11.27
CA ALA A 43 -11.06 13.01 -11.22
C ALA A 43 -12.42 12.32 -11.14
N GLU A 44 -13.36 12.83 -10.32
CA GLU A 44 -14.73 12.32 -10.24
C GLU A 44 -15.50 12.49 -11.56
N PHE A 45 -15.33 13.63 -12.24
CA PHE A 45 -15.90 13.86 -13.57
C PHE A 45 -15.38 12.84 -14.60
N VAL A 46 -14.06 12.71 -14.72
CA VAL A 46 -13.43 11.82 -15.71
C VAL A 46 -13.74 10.36 -15.43
N ALA A 47 -13.70 9.94 -14.16
CA ALA A 47 -14.03 8.57 -13.79
C ALA A 47 -15.48 8.24 -14.12
N THR A 48 -16.42 9.14 -13.81
CA THR A 48 -17.84 8.92 -14.13
C THR A 48 -18.10 8.92 -15.64
N LEU A 49 -17.39 9.75 -16.41
CA LEU A 49 -17.42 9.71 -17.87
C LEU A 49 -17.00 8.35 -18.41
N LEU A 50 -15.84 7.85 -17.99
CA LEU A 50 -15.32 6.54 -18.43
C LEU A 50 -16.22 5.39 -17.99
N PHE A 51 -16.76 5.46 -16.77
CA PHE A 51 -17.72 4.50 -16.24
C PHE A 51 -18.95 4.38 -17.14
N LEU A 52 -19.60 5.49 -17.46
CA LEU A 52 -20.81 5.49 -18.28
C LEU A 52 -20.52 5.16 -19.74
N TYR A 53 -19.39 5.63 -20.29
CA TYR A 53 -18.99 5.30 -21.65
C TYR A 53 -18.85 3.78 -21.83
N ILE A 54 -18.06 3.10 -20.99
CA ILE A 54 -17.82 1.66 -21.11
C ILE A 54 -19.11 0.87 -20.87
N THR A 55 -19.80 1.15 -19.76
CA THR A 55 -20.96 0.33 -19.35
C THR A 55 -22.14 0.45 -20.30
N VAL A 56 -22.47 1.66 -20.76
CA VAL A 56 -23.57 1.85 -21.72
C VAL A 56 -23.19 1.29 -23.08
N LEU A 57 -21.93 1.45 -23.53
CA LEU A 57 -21.46 0.82 -24.77
C LEU A 57 -21.57 -0.71 -24.72
N THR A 58 -21.23 -1.34 -23.58
CA THR A 58 -21.42 -2.79 -23.38
C THR A 58 -22.89 -3.18 -23.43
N VAL A 59 -23.79 -2.43 -22.79
CA VAL A 59 -25.25 -2.70 -22.81
C VAL A 59 -25.79 -2.63 -24.23
N ILE A 60 -25.45 -1.58 -24.98
CA ILE A 60 -25.92 -1.43 -26.37
C ILE A 60 -25.29 -2.51 -27.26
N GLY A 61 -23.99 -2.79 -27.12
CA GLY A 61 -23.30 -3.86 -27.84
C GLY A 61 -23.94 -5.24 -27.63
N TYR A 62 -24.27 -5.58 -26.38
CA TYR A 62 -24.99 -6.80 -26.05
C TYR A 62 -26.35 -6.85 -26.76
N LYS A 63 -27.16 -5.79 -26.66
CA LYS A 63 -28.48 -5.75 -27.29
C LYS A 63 -28.44 -5.83 -28.82
N ILE A 64 -27.42 -5.25 -29.46
CA ILE A 64 -27.20 -5.39 -30.90
C ILE A 64 -26.93 -6.86 -31.26
N GLN A 65 -26.01 -7.50 -30.53
CA GLN A 65 -25.58 -8.86 -30.82
C GLN A 65 -26.67 -9.90 -30.57
N SER A 66 -27.56 -9.66 -29.60
CA SER A 66 -28.66 -10.57 -29.25
C SER A 66 -29.98 -10.32 -29.98
N ASP A 67 -30.08 -9.30 -30.84
CA ASP A 67 -31.31 -9.04 -31.61
C ASP A 67 -31.41 -9.94 -32.85
N THR A 68 -32.10 -11.07 -32.70
CA THR A 68 -32.36 -12.03 -33.79
C THR A 68 -33.21 -11.45 -34.93
N THR A 69 -33.99 -10.40 -34.68
CA THR A 69 -34.79 -9.72 -35.72
C THR A 69 -33.95 -8.83 -36.63
N ALA A 70 -32.74 -8.45 -36.18
CA ALA A 70 -31.80 -7.62 -36.91
C ALA A 70 -30.55 -8.39 -37.38
N GLY A 71 -30.60 -9.73 -37.42
CA GLY A 71 -29.48 -10.57 -37.84
C GLY A 71 -28.44 -10.87 -36.76
N GLY A 72 -28.75 -10.53 -35.49
CA GLY A 72 -28.00 -10.99 -34.33
C GLY A 72 -28.21 -12.48 -34.04
N VAL A 73 -27.39 -13.02 -33.14
CA VAL A 73 -27.42 -14.42 -32.72
C VAL A 73 -27.90 -14.48 -31.28
N ASP A 74 -28.95 -15.24 -31.03
CA ASP A 74 -29.41 -15.46 -29.65
C ASP A 74 -28.27 -16.06 -28.81
N CYS A 75 -28.10 -15.55 -27.60
CA CYS A 75 -26.97 -15.86 -26.73
C CYS A 75 -25.56 -15.56 -27.30
N GLY A 76 -25.44 -14.85 -28.43
CA GLY A 76 -24.16 -14.57 -29.10
C GLY A 76 -23.33 -13.42 -28.52
N GLY A 77 -23.91 -12.63 -27.61
CA GLY A 77 -23.22 -11.52 -26.95
C GLY A 77 -22.55 -11.90 -25.63
N VAL A 78 -22.08 -10.89 -24.89
CA VAL A 78 -21.43 -11.06 -23.57
C VAL A 78 -22.35 -11.58 -22.45
N GLY A 79 -23.65 -11.73 -22.75
CA GLY A 79 -24.68 -12.06 -21.77
C GLY A 79 -24.98 -10.92 -20.80
N ILE A 80 -26.09 -11.04 -20.05
CA ILE A 80 -26.41 -10.13 -18.95
C ILE A 80 -25.33 -10.19 -17.85
N LEU A 81 -24.68 -11.36 -17.70
CA LEU A 81 -23.51 -11.52 -16.83
C LEU A 81 -22.35 -10.60 -17.24
N GLY A 82 -22.05 -10.48 -18.53
CA GLY A 82 -21.04 -9.55 -19.03
C GLY A 82 -21.39 -8.08 -18.79
N ILE A 83 -22.67 -7.72 -18.86
CA ILE A 83 -23.15 -6.40 -18.45
C ILE A 83 -22.86 -6.15 -16.97
N ALA A 84 -23.24 -7.09 -16.09
CA ALA A 84 -22.97 -6.96 -14.65
C ALA A 84 -21.47 -6.82 -14.36
N TRP A 85 -20.61 -7.59 -15.06
CA TRP A 85 -19.16 -7.46 -14.98
C TRP A 85 -18.65 -6.10 -15.44
N ALA A 86 -19.20 -5.52 -16.51
CA ALA A 86 -18.80 -4.19 -16.96
C ALA A 86 -19.05 -3.14 -15.87
N PHE A 87 -20.21 -3.18 -15.21
CA PHE A 87 -20.53 -2.24 -14.13
C PHE A 87 -19.63 -2.44 -12.90
N GLY A 88 -19.53 -3.65 -12.37
CA GLY A 88 -18.72 -3.92 -11.18
C GLY A 88 -17.22 -3.78 -11.42
N GLY A 89 -16.74 -4.26 -12.57
CA GLY A 89 -15.34 -4.17 -12.98
C GLY A 89 -14.88 -2.74 -13.22
N MET A 90 -15.69 -1.90 -13.88
CA MET A 90 -15.36 -0.48 -14.05
C MET A 90 -15.32 0.27 -12.72
N ILE A 91 -16.24 -0.01 -11.79
CA ILE A 91 -16.17 0.57 -10.44
C ILE A 91 -14.88 0.13 -9.73
N PHE A 92 -14.52 -1.16 -9.76
CA PHE A 92 -13.26 -1.63 -9.20
C PHE A 92 -12.04 -0.86 -9.77
N ILE A 93 -11.92 -0.77 -11.09
CA ILE A 93 -10.79 -0.10 -11.75
C ILE A 93 -10.76 1.39 -11.40
N LEU A 94 -11.89 2.08 -11.50
CA LEU A 94 -11.94 3.53 -11.34
C LEU A 94 -11.78 3.95 -9.88
N VAL A 95 -12.34 3.19 -8.92
CA VAL A 95 -12.07 3.41 -7.50
C VAL A 95 -10.58 3.20 -7.24
N TYR A 96 -9.95 2.15 -7.78
CA TYR A 96 -8.50 1.95 -7.64
C TYR A 96 -7.69 3.15 -8.18
N CYS A 97 -8.05 3.66 -9.36
CA CYS A 97 -7.35 4.81 -9.97
C CYS A 97 -7.54 6.13 -9.22
N THR A 98 -8.69 6.32 -8.56
CA THR A 98 -9.08 7.63 -8.00
C THR A 98 -9.10 7.69 -6.46
N ALA A 99 -8.99 6.56 -5.77
CA ALA A 99 -9.07 6.50 -4.30
C ALA A 99 -8.04 7.42 -3.60
N GLY A 100 -6.80 7.48 -4.09
CA GLY A 100 -5.78 8.38 -3.55
C GLY A 100 -5.91 9.85 -3.94
N ILE A 101 -6.82 10.18 -4.88
CA ILE A 101 -7.01 11.52 -5.43
C ILE A 101 -8.30 12.14 -4.92
N SER A 102 -9.46 11.53 -5.21
CA SER A 102 -10.78 12.03 -4.83
C SER A 102 -11.43 11.27 -3.68
N GLY A 103 -10.94 10.07 -3.35
CA GLY A 103 -11.63 9.09 -2.51
C GLY A 103 -12.37 8.02 -3.32
N GLY A 104 -12.52 8.20 -4.64
CA GLY A 104 -13.12 7.22 -5.54
C GLY A 104 -14.61 6.99 -5.29
N HIS A 105 -15.41 8.06 -5.35
CA HIS A 105 -16.84 7.99 -5.05
C HIS A 105 -17.64 7.51 -6.26
N ILE A 106 -17.50 8.21 -7.40
CA ILE A 106 -18.08 7.89 -8.73
C ILE A 106 -19.61 7.73 -8.69
N ASN A 107 -20.25 8.18 -7.60
CA ASN A 107 -21.64 7.93 -7.29
C ASN A 107 -22.16 8.97 -6.26
N PRO A 108 -23.26 9.70 -6.58
CA PRO A 108 -23.88 10.63 -5.65
C PRO A 108 -24.35 9.98 -4.35
N ALA A 109 -24.88 8.75 -4.38
CA ALA A 109 -25.35 8.05 -3.18
C ALA A 109 -24.20 7.70 -2.24
N VAL A 110 -23.04 7.29 -2.78
CA VAL A 110 -21.82 7.06 -1.99
C VAL A 110 -21.33 8.37 -1.36
N THR A 111 -21.28 9.44 -2.15
CA THR A 111 -20.90 10.78 -1.68
C THR A 111 -21.82 11.28 -0.57
N PHE A 112 -23.13 11.07 -0.73
CA PHE A 112 -24.15 11.41 0.25
C PHE A 112 -24.01 10.61 1.55
N GLY A 113 -23.79 9.29 1.46
CA GLY A 113 -23.54 8.45 2.63
C GLY A 113 -22.33 8.95 3.43
N LEU A 114 -21.21 9.21 2.76
CA LEU A 114 -19.98 9.72 3.39
C LEU A 114 -20.15 11.14 3.97
N LEU A 115 -21.00 11.98 3.37
CA LEU A 115 -21.40 13.28 3.94
C LEU A 115 -22.18 13.10 5.25
N LEU A 116 -23.20 12.22 5.27
CA LEU A 116 -23.97 11.93 6.48
C LEU A 116 -23.10 11.39 7.61
N ALA A 117 -22.10 10.59 7.26
CA ALA A 117 -21.09 10.04 8.15
C ALA A 117 -20.02 11.05 8.60
N ARG A 118 -20.12 12.33 8.21
CA ARG A 118 -19.12 13.38 8.49
C ARG A 118 -17.70 13.03 8.02
N LYS A 119 -17.57 12.23 6.96
CA LYS A 119 -16.28 11.92 6.31
C LYS A 119 -15.98 12.85 5.12
N VAL A 120 -16.96 13.63 4.67
CA VAL A 120 -16.85 14.59 3.56
C VAL A 120 -17.60 15.88 3.91
N SER A 121 -17.03 17.04 3.54
CA SER A 121 -17.66 18.36 3.73
C SER A 121 -18.80 18.59 2.73
N LEU A 122 -19.76 19.46 3.07
CA LEU A 122 -20.92 19.74 2.22
C LEU A 122 -20.52 20.32 0.86
N VAL A 123 -19.54 21.23 0.84
CA VAL A 123 -19.06 21.88 -0.39
C VAL A 123 -18.47 20.84 -1.35
N ARG A 124 -17.63 19.94 -0.83
CA ARG A 124 -17.07 18.83 -1.59
C ARG A 124 -18.14 17.89 -2.10
N ALA A 125 -19.10 17.52 -1.25
CA ALA A 125 -20.19 16.63 -1.63
C ALA A 125 -21.00 17.18 -2.82
N ILE A 126 -21.39 18.46 -2.76
CA ILE A 126 -22.15 19.11 -3.84
C ILE A 126 -21.35 19.12 -5.14
N LEU A 127 -20.07 19.54 -5.09
CA LEU A 127 -19.24 19.63 -6.29
C LEU A 127 -18.93 18.25 -6.88
N TYR A 128 -18.77 17.22 -6.06
CA TYR A 128 -18.64 15.83 -6.53
C TYR A 128 -19.92 15.36 -7.22
N MET A 129 -21.11 15.58 -6.64
CA MET A 129 -22.38 15.16 -7.24
C MET A 129 -22.61 15.83 -8.60
N VAL A 130 -22.31 17.14 -8.71
CA VAL A 130 -22.39 17.87 -9.97
C VAL A 130 -21.39 17.31 -10.99
N ALA A 131 -20.12 17.11 -10.60
CA ALA A 131 -19.09 16.57 -11.47
C ALA A 131 -19.42 15.15 -11.97
N GLN A 132 -19.94 14.29 -11.09
CA GLN A 132 -20.39 12.94 -11.43
C GLN A 132 -21.55 13.00 -12.44
N CYS A 133 -22.55 13.85 -12.23
CA CYS A 133 -23.68 14.00 -13.15
C CYS A 133 -23.23 14.50 -14.54
N LEU A 134 -22.36 15.51 -14.58
CA LEU A 134 -21.80 16.03 -15.84
C LEU A 134 -20.95 14.97 -16.56
N GLY A 135 -20.12 14.24 -15.82
CA GLY A 135 -19.32 13.15 -16.36
C GLY A 135 -20.21 12.06 -16.97
N ALA A 136 -21.27 11.66 -16.27
CA ALA A 136 -22.24 10.69 -16.77
C ALA A 136 -22.91 11.13 -18.08
N ILE A 137 -23.37 12.39 -18.16
CA ILE A 137 -23.96 12.95 -19.39
C ILE A 137 -22.94 12.89 -20.55
N CYS A 138 -21.70 13.32 -20.32
CA CYS A 138 -20.65 13.26 -21.34
C CYS A 138 -20.36 11.82 -21.79
N GLY A 139 -20.22 10.89 -20.85
CA GLY A 139 -19.94 9.48 -21.14
C GLY A 139 -21.01 8.83 -22.02
N VAL A 140 -22.29 9.01 -21.65
CA VAL A 140 -23.41 8.49 -22.46
C VAL A 140 -23.53 9.23 -23.79
N GLY A 141 -23.26 10.54 -23.80
CA GLY A 141 -23.25 11.37 -25.01
C GLY A 141 -22.27 10.84 -26.06
N PHE A 142 -21.07 10.42 -25.65
CA PHE A 142 -20.10 9.78 -26.56
C PHE A 142 -20.62 8.46 -27.14
N VAL A 143 -21.31 7.64 -26.35
CA VAL A 143 -21.90 6.39 -26.86
C VAL A 143 -22.97 6.67 -27.92
N LYS A 144 -23.85 7.65 -27.68
CA LYS A 144 -24.84 8.08 -28.68
C LYS A 144 -24.18 8.64 -29.93
N ALA A 145 -23.08 9.39 -29.79
CA ALA A 145 -22.35 9.93 -30.94
C ALA A 145 -21.75 8.82 -31.82
N PHE A 146 -21.27 7.73 -31.25
CA PHE A 146 -20.66 6.63 -32.00
C PHE A 146 -21.67 5.72 -32.70
N GLN A 147 -22.84 5.51 -32.10
CA GLN A 147 -23.81 4.52 -32.58
C GLN A 147 -25.26 5.00 -32.38
N SER A 148 -25.57 6.21 -32.84
CA SER A 148 -26.85 6.89 -32.58
C SER A 148 -28.10 6.05 -32.90
N SER A 149 -28.13 5.41 -34.08
CA SER A 149 -29.26 4.58 -34.52
C SER A 149 -29.50 3.39 -33.58
N TYR A 150 -28.45 2.66 -33.24
CA TYR A 150 -28.52 1.52 -32.32
C TYR A 150 -28.80 1.95 -30.89
N TYR A 151 -28.19 3.05 -30.44
CA TYR A 151 -28.40 3.62 -29.11
C TYR A 151 -29.89 3.92 -28.85
N ILE A 152 -30.54 4.61 -29.78
CA ILE A 152 -31.97 4.95 -29.68
C ILE A 152 -32.82 3.69 -29.69
N ARG A 153 -32.59 2.79 -30.67
CA ARG A 153 -33.36 1.54 -30.81
C ARG A 153 -33.31 0.65 -29.57
N TYR A 154 -32.16 0.58 -28.90
CA TYR A 154 -31.93 -0.37 -27.81
C TYR A 154 -32.03 0.24 -26.40
N GLY A 155 -32.75 1.36 -26.26
CA GLY A 155 -33.14 1.92 -24.97
C GLY A 155 -32.09 2.78 -24.27
N GLY A 156 -31.03 3.18 -24.98
CA GLY A 156 -30.04 4.17 -24.53
C GLY A 156 -29.26 3.86 -23.24
N GLY A 157 -29.36 2.63 -22.71
CA GLY A 157 -28.83 2.28 -21.39
C GLY A 157 -29.53 2.98 -20.22
N ALA A 158 -30.72 3.56 -20.44
CA ALA A 158 -31.49 4.25 -19.42
C ALA A 158 -32.11 3.27 -18.41
N ASN A 159 -32.20 3.69 -17.14
CA ASN A 159 -32.94 2.97 -16.13
C ASN A 159 -34.44 3.27 -16.26
N SER A 160 -35.26 2.24 -16.14
CA SER A 160 -36.72 2.34 -16.05
C SER A 160 -37.25 1.07 -15.39
N LEU A 161 -38.48 1.13 -14.89
CA LEU A 161 -39.12 -0.04 -14.30
C LEU A 161 -39.50 -1.04 -15.40
N ALA A 162 -39.03 -2.28 -15.29
CA ALA A 162 -39.43 -3.34 -16.20
C ALA A 162 -40.91 -3.69 -16.03
N ASP A 163 -41.57 -4.03 -17.14
CA ASP A 163 -42.98 -4.39 -17.13
C ASP A 163 -43.23 -5.62 -16.24
N GLY A 164 -44.33 -5.61 -15.49
CA GLY A 164 -44.66 -6.65 -14.52
C GLY A 164 -44.17 -6.39 -13.09
N TYR A 165 -43.31 -5.40 -12.88
CA TYR A 165 -42.92 -4.94 -11.53
C TYR A 165 -43.71 -3.70 -11.12
N SER A 166 -44.03 -3.60 -9.83
CA SER A 166 -44.65 -2.40 -9.27
C SER A 166 -43.59 -1.33 -8.96
N THR A 167 -43.99 -0.06 -8.94
CA THR A 167 -43.11 1.06 -8.54
C THR A 167 -42.52 0.86 -7.14
N GLY A 168 -43.30 0.31 -6.21
CA GLY A 168 -42.83 -0.03 -4.87
C GLY A 168 -41.74 -1.10 -4.88
N THR A 169 -41.86 -2.10 -5.76
CA THR A 169 -40.85 -3.15 -5.95
C THR A 169 -39.55 -2.57 -6.52
N GLY A 170 -39.64 -1.73 -7.55
CA GLY A 170 -38.49 -1.04 -8.12
C GLY A 170 -37.77 -0.16 -7.09
N LEU A 171 -38.52 0.63 -6.33
CA LEU A 171 -37.97 1.46 -5.27
C LEU A 171 -37.28 0.63 -4.16
N ALA A 172 -37.91 -0.46 -3.71
CA ALA A 172 -37.32 -1.33 -2.69
C ALA A 172 -36.03 -2.00 -3.18
N ALA A 173 -36.00 -2.45 -4.45
CA ALA A 173 -34.80 -3.03 -5.05
C ALA A 173 -33.62 -2.03 -5.09
N GLU A 174 -33.90 -0.77 -5.45
CA GLU A 174 -32.89 0.30 -5.47
C GLU A 174 -32.41 0.69 -4.07
N ILE A 175 -33.30 0.72 -3.07
CA ILE A 175 -32.93 0.97 -1.66
C ILE A 175 -31.99 -0.12 -1.15
N ILE A 176 -32.37 -1.39 -1.29
CA ILE A 176 -31.59 -2.52 -0.77
C ILE A 176 -30.26 -2.65 -1.54
N GLY A 177 -30.29 -2.53 -2.86
CA GLY A 177 -29.08 -2.57 -3.68
C GLY A 177 -28.09 -1.47 -3.30
N THR A 178 -28.58 -0.25 -3.09
CA THR A 178 -27.72 0.87 -2.67
C THR A 178 -27.24 0.73 -1.23
N PHE A 179 -28.05 0.18 -0.33
CA PHE A 179 -27.63 -0.16 1.02
C PHE A 179 -26.43 -1.12 1.00
N VAL A 180 -26.50 -2.21 0.22
CA VAL A 180 -25.39 -3.19 0.08
C VAL A 180 -24.11 -2.50 -0.42
N LEU A 181 -24.23 -1.65 -1.45
CA LEU A 181 -23.11 -0.88 -1.98
C LEU A 181 -22.49 0.04 -0.91
N VAL A 182 -23.28 0.92 -0.31
CA VAL A 182 -22.78 1.96 0.60
C VAL A 182 -22.30 1.35 1.91
N TYR A 183 -22.93 0.29 2.40
CA TYR A 183 -22.44 -0.48 3.55
C TYR A 183 -21.06 -1.10 3.27
N THR A 184 -20.86 -1.64 2.06
CA THR A 184 -19.55 -2.14 1.62
C THR A 184 -18.54 -1.01 1.54
N VAL A 185 -18.91 0.17 1.03
CA VAL A 185 -18.04 1.35 1.01
C VAL A 185 -17.56 1.70 2.42
N PHE A 186 -18.46 1.77 3.39
CA PHE A 186 -18.07 2.08 4.78
C PHE A 186 -17.13 1.03 5.37
N SER A 187 -17.44 -0.25 5.17
CA SER A 187 -16.61 -1.37 5.62
C SER A 187 -15.23 -1.39 4.93
N ALA A 188 -15.16 -0.85 3.70
CA ALA A 188 -13.96 -0.73 2.89
C ALA A 188 -13.19 0.59 3.11
N THR A 189 -13.66 1.49 3.98
CA THR A 189 -12.91 2.70 4.31
C THR A 189 -11.65 2.34 5.11
N ASP A 190 -10.49 2.83 4.71
CA ASP A 190 -9.29 2.74 5.54
C ASP A 190 -9.29 3.91 6.54
N PRO A 191 -9.45 3.65 7.84
CA PRO A 191 -9.54 4.69 8.85
C PRO A 191 -8.17 5.37 9.12
N LYS A 192 -7.06 4.82 8.60
CA LYS A 192 -5.71 5.43 8.72
C LYS A 192 -5.21 6.11 7.43
N ARG A 193 -5.97 6.06 6.33
CA ARG A 193 -5.54 6.65 5.05
C ARG A 193 -6.59 7.60 4.50
N SER A 194 -6.14 8.80 4.17
CA SER A 194 -6.97 9.81 3.51
C SER A 194 -6.46 10.14 2.11
N ALA A 195 -7.36 10.56 1.24
CA ALA A 195 -7.05 11.07 -0.09
C ALA A 195 -6.27 12.38 0.02
N ARG A 196 -5.43 12.65 -0.98
CA ARG A 196 -4.44 13.72 -0.97
C ARG A 196 -5.00 15.07 -0.50
N ASP A 197 -4.34 15.67 0.50
CA ASP A 197 -4.64 16.99 1.06
C ASP A 197 -6.09 17.16 1.56
N SER A 198 -6.73 16.06 1.99
CA SER A 198 -8.12 16.02 2.46
C SER A 198 -8.31 14.99 3.59
N HIS A 199 -9.46 15.04 4.28
CA HIS A 199 -9.86 14.04 5.28
C HIS A 199 -10.72 12.90 4.69
N VAL A 200 -10.86 12.85 3.36
CA VAL A 200 -11.69 11.83 2.69
C VAL A 200 -10.99 10.47 2.81
N PRO A 201 -11.64 9.40 3.31
CA PRO A 201 -10.99 8.09 3.46
C PRO A 201 -10.65 7.46 2.11
N VAL A 202 -9.52 6.74 2.05
CA VAL A 202 -9.18 5.88 0.91
C VAL A 202 -10.02 4.60 0.99
N LEU A 203 -10.59 4.18 -0.14
CA LEU A 203 -11.47 3.02 -0.23
C LEU A 203 -10.74 1.79 -0.78
N ALA A 204 -11.02 0.60 -0.23
CA ALA A 204 -10.59 -0.66 -0.82
C ALA A 204 -11.45 -0.98 -2.06
N PRO A 205 -10.88 -1.00 -3.28
CA PRO A 205 -11.67 -0.97 -4.52
C PRO A 205 -12.34 -2.31 -4.87
N LEU A 206 -11.71 -3.44 -4.53
CA LEU A 206 -12.18 -4.76 -4.95
C LEU A 206 -13.53 -5.14 -4.32
N PRO A 207 -13.74 -5.05 -2.99
CA PRO A 207 -15.05 -5.34 -2.40
C PRO A 207 -16.15 -4.44 -2.94
N ILE A 208 -15.85 -3.15 -3.19
CA ILE A 208 -16.82 -2.19 -3.71
C ILE A 208 -17.26 -2.57 -5.13
N GLY A 209 -16.31 -2.88 -6.03
CA GLY A 209 -16.64 -3.36 -7.37
C GLY A 209 -17.43 -4.67 -7.37
N PHE A 210 -17.10 -5.60 -6.45
CA PHE A 210 -17.86 -6.83 -6.27
C PHE A 210 -19.27 -6.61 -5.73
N ALA A 211 -19.48 -5.67 -4.80
CA ALA A 211 -20.82 -5.32 -4.33
C ALA A 211 -21.68 -4.77 -5.47
N VAL A 212 -21.12 -3.89 -6.31
CA VAL A 212 -21.81 -3.40 -7.51
C VAL A 212 -22.14 -4.57 -8.45
N PHE A 213 -21.18 -5.46 -8.73
CA PHE A 213 -21.40 -6.65 -9.56
C PHE A 213 -22.54 -7.52 -9.04
N MET A 214 -22.53 -7.87 -7.75
CA MET A 214 -23.57 -8.70 -7.12
C MET A 214 -24.95 -8.06 -7.19
N VAL A 215 -25.05 -6.76 -6.93
CA VAL A 215 -26.33 -6.05 -7.01
C VAL A 215 -26.85 -6.02 -8.45
N HIS A 216 -25.97 -5.89 -9.45
CA HIS A 216 -26.38 -5.97 -10.87
C HIS A 216 -26.94 -7.34 -11.23
N LEU A 217 -26.33 -8.44 -10.77
CA LEU A 217 -26.86 -9.78 -11.00
C LEU A 217 -28.30 -9.93 -10.51
N ALA A 218 -28.63 -9.32 -9.37
CA ALA A 218 -29.96 -9.41 -8.76
C ALA A 218 -30.98 -8.41 -9.32
N THR A 219 -30.56 -7.21 -9.73
CA THR A 219 -31.48 -6.07 -9.98
C THR A 219 -31.58 -5.64 -11.43
N ILE A 220 -30.73 -6.13 -12.35
CA ILE A 220 -30.86 -5.85 -13.78
C ILE A 220 -32.28 -6.18 -14.30
N PRO A 221 -32.91 -7.33 -13.94
CA PRO A 221 -34.24 -7.66 -14.45
C PRO A 221 -35.36 -6.70 -14.00
N ILE A 222 -35.18 -5.98 -12.90
CA ILE A 222 -36.24 -5.13 -12.31
C ILE A 222 -36.14 -3.69 -12.85
N THR A 223 -34.94 -3.11 -12.85
CA THR A 223 -34.72 -1.69 -13.15
C THR A 223 -33.56 -1.41 -14.12
N GLY A 224 -32.86 -2.45 -14.58
CA GLY A 224 -31.55 -2.31 -15.21
C GLY A 224 -30.43 -1.86 -14.26
N THR A 225 -30.70 -1.89 -12.95
CA THR A 225 -29.84 -1.46 -11.84
C THR A 225 -29.44 0.02 -11.89
N GLY A 226 -30.04 0.82 -11.02
CA GLY A 226 -29.68 2.22 -10.82
C GLY A 226 -28.48 2.34 -9.87
N ILE A 227 -28.74 2.21 -8.57
CA ILE A 227 -27.87 2.37 -7.37
C ILE A 227 -26.89 3.55 -7.39
N ASN A 228 -26.98 4.41 -8.40
CA ASN A 228 -26.10 5.52 -8.72
C ASN A 228 -26.91 6.59 -9.46
N PRO A 229 -27.31 7.68 -8.77
CA PRO A 229 -28.12 8.72 -9.37
C PRO A 229 -27.48 9.40 -10.59
N ALA A 230 -26.15 9.57 -10.61
CA ALA A 230 -25.46 10.17 -11.76
C ALA A 230 -25.55 9.27 -13.00
N ARG A 231 -25.40 7.95 -12.83
CA ARG A 231 -25.57 6.96 -13.91
C ARG A 231 -26.99 6.99 -14.48
N SER A 232 -27.99 7.06 -13.61
CA SER A 232 -29.39 7.10 -14.05
C SER A 232 -29.72 8.43 -14.72
N PHE A 233 -29.20 9.55 -14.19
CA PHE A 233 -29.42 10.90 -14.74
C PHE A 233 -28.73 11.10 -16.09
N GLY A 234 -27.45 10.73 -16.21
CA GLY A 234 -26.72 10.86 -17.48
C GLY A 234 -27.37 10.09 -18.62
N ALA A 235 -27.88 8.88 -18.35
CA ALA A 235 -28.60 8.11 -19.35
C ALA A 235 -29.98 8.70 -19.69
N ALA A 236 -30.74 9.16 -18.69
CA ALA A 236 -32.04 9.80 -18.90
C ALA A 236 -31.92 11.08 -19.75
N VAL A 237 -30.91 11.92 -19.48
CA VAL A 237 -30.67 13.17 -20.23
C VAL A 237 -30.36 12.90 -21.70
N ILE A 238 -29.51 11.92 -22.01
CA ILE A 238 -29.06 11.67 -23.39
C ILE A 238 -30.09 10.84 -24.18
N PHE A 239 -30.79 9.92 -23.52
CA PHE A 239 -31.82 9.11 -24.14
C PHE A 239 -33.11 9.92 -24.34
N ASN A 240 -33.52 10.68 -23.33
CA ASN A 240 -34.61 11.66 -23.36
C ASN A 240 -35.97 11.12 -23.84
N GLU A 241 -36.40 10.00 -23.27
CA GLU A 241 -37.71 9.38 -23.51
C GLU A 241 -38.63 9.50 -22.29
N SER A 242 -39.95 9.45 -22.49
CA SER A 242 -40.94 9.69 -21.42
C SER A 242 -40.83 8.70 -20.25
N LYS A 243 -40.83 7.39 -20.53
CA LYS A 243 -40.83 6.35 -19.49
C LYS A 243 -39.61 6.46 -18.54
N PRO A 244 -38.36 6.58 -19.02
CA PRO A 244 -37.21 6.80 -18.14
C PRO A 244 -37.29 8.09 -17.30
N TRP A 245 -37.94 9.14 -17.80
CA TRP A 245 -38.18 10.37 -17.03
C TRP A 245 -39.27 10.20 -15.97
N ASP A 246 -40.37 9.50 -16.29
CA ASP A 246 -41.46 9.21 -15.35
C ASP A 246 -40.98 8.34 -14.19
N ASP A 247 -40.12 7.35 -14.47
CA ASP A 247 -39.53 6.46 -13.46
C ASP A 247 -38.30 7.09 -12.76
N HIS A 248 -37.82 8.27 -13.22
CA HIS A 248 -36.49 8.78 -12.86
C HIS A 248 -36.29 9.04 -11.36
N TRP A 249 -37.34 9.50 -10.69
CA TRP A 249 -37.31 9.87 -9.28
C TRP A 249 -36.92 8.68 -8.38
N ILE A 250 -37.24 7.45 -8.79
CA ILE A 250 -36.92 6.20 -8.08
C ILE A 250 -35.39 6.10 -7.90
N PHE A 251 -34.64 6.47 -8.93
CA PHE A 251 -33.18 6.34 -8.98
C PHE A 251 -32.42 7.47 -8.27
N TRP A 252 -33.14 8.43 -7.69
CA TRP A 252 -32.59 9.40 -6.73
C TRP A 252 -33.02 9.06 -5.31
N VAL A 253 -34.33 8.88 -5.12
CA VAL A 253 -34.93 8.64 -3.80
C VAL A 253 -34.47 7.30 -3.23
N GLY A 254 -34.54 6.22 -4.01
CA GLY A 254 -34.12 4.90 -3.57
C GLY A 254 -32.66 4.86 -3.11
N PRO A 255 -31.71 5.29 -3.97
CA PRO A 255 -30.30 5.30 -3.60
C PRO A 255 -29.95 6.18 -2.40
N PHE A 256 -30.56 7.37 -2.26
CA PHE A 256 -30.31 8.22 -1.09
C PHE A 256 -30.85 7.62 0.20
N ILE A 257 -32.03 6.98 0.18
CA ILE A 257 -32.56 6.27 1.34
C ILE A 257 -31.64 5.09 1.70
N GLY A 258 -31.23 4.27 0.72
CA GLY A 258 -30.32 3.15 0.94
C GLY A 258 -28.97 3.59 1.53
N ALA A 259 -28.40 4.68 1.02
CA ALA A 259 -27.16 5.25 1.54
C ALA A 259 -27.30 5.80 2.98
N ALA A 260 -28.42 6.45 3.29
CA ALA A 260 -28.68 6.96 4.63
C ALA A 260 -28.83 5.84 5.66
N ILE A 261 -29.55 4.76 5.30
CA ILE A 261 -29.69 3.58 6.16
C ILE A 261 -28.33 2.92 6.38
N ALA A 262 -27.51 2.77 5.33
CA ALA A 262 -26.17 2.20 5.45
C ALA A 262 -25.24 3.03 6.35
N ALA A 263 -25.26 4.36 6.20
CA ALA A 263 -24.51 5.28 7.06
C ALA A 263 -24.95 5.15 8.53
N PHE A 264 -26.27 5.13 8.77
CA PHE A 264 -26.83 4.98 10.11
C PHE A 264 -26.43 3.64 10.74
N TYR A 265 -26.61 2.53 10.00
CA TYR A 265 -26.27 1.19 10.45
C TYR A 265 -24.78 1.05 10.80
N HIS A 266 -23.89 1.51 9.92
CA HIS A 266 -22.46 1.41 10.17
C HIS A 266 -21.98 2.26 11.34
N GLN A 267 -22.46 3.51 11.45
CA GLN A 267 -21.98 4.44 12.48
C GLN A 267 -22.61 4.21 13.86
N PHE A 268 -23.91 3.96 13.92
CA PHE A 268 -24.63 3.93 15.20
C PHE A 268 -24.92 2.53 15.70
N VAL A 269 -25.21 1.57 14.81
CA VAL A 269 -25.53 0.20 15.20
C VAL A 269 -24.25 -0.60 15.41
N LEU A 270 -23.34 -0.60 14.43
CA LEU A 270 -22.09 -1.35 14.52
C LEU A 270 -20.98 -0.60 15.26
N ARG A 271 -21.05 0.74 15.34
CA ARG A 271 -19.95 1.60 15.85
C ARG A 271 -18.59 1.25 15.23
N ALA A 272 -18.61 0.90 13.95
CA ALA A 272 -17.47 0.33 13.24
C ALA A 272 -16.51 1.38 12.65
N SER A 273 -16.62 2.65 13.07
CA SER A 273 -15.81 3.76 12.54
C SER A 273 -14.29 3.52 12.63
N GLY A 274 -13.84 2.79 13.67
CA GLY A 274 -12.45 2.38 13.87
C GLY A 274 -12.05 1.01 13.32
N SER A 275 -12.98 0.28 12.70
CA SER A 275 -12.71 -1.07 12.19
C SER A 275 -12.05 -1.02 10.81
N LYS A 276 -11.04 -1.87 10.60
CA LYS A 276 -10.44 -2.13 9.27
C LYS A 276 -10.90 -3.47 8.75
N SER A 277 -11.51 -3.53 7.57
CA SER A 277 -11.68 -4.81 6.87
C SER A 277 -10.35 -5.23 6.24
N LEU A 278 -9.89 -6.45 6.54
CA LEU A 278 -8.73 -7.04 5.89
C LEU A 278 -9.16 -7.52 4.50
N GLY A 279 -8.71 -6.85 3.43
CA GLY A 279 -9.00 -7.25 2.05
C GLY A 279 -8.55 -8.70 1.78
N SER A 280 -9.42 -9.50 1.16
CA SER A 280 -9.20 -10.93 0.94
C SER A 280 -8.21 -11.20 -0.20
N PHE A 281 -6.91 -11.16 0.11
CA PHE A 281 -5.85 -11.91 -0.58
C PHE A 281 -4.85 -12.50 0.42
N ARG A 282 -5.31 -12.89 1.61
CA ARG A 282 -4.61 -13.86 2.45
C ARG A 282 -5.01 -15.25 1.98
N SER A 283 -4.25 -15.85 1.07
CA SER A 283 -4.30 -17.31 0.92
C SER A 283 -3.58 -17.91 2.12
N ALA A 284 -4.26 -17.93 3.27
CA ALA A 284 -3.78 -18.57 4.49
C ALA A 284 -4.04 -20.08 4.41
N ALA A 285 -3.36 -20.77 3.49
CA ALA A 285 -3.21 -22.22 3.59
C ALA A 285 -2.13 -22.50 4.64
N ASN A 286 -2.48 -22.35 5.93
CA ASN A 286 -1.84 -22.94 7.13
C ASN A 286 -2.29 -22.28 8.44
N VAL A 287 -3.58 -21.92 8.58
CA VAL A 287 -4.15 -21.54 9.89
C VAL A 287 -5.33 -22.45 10.19
N GLU A 288 -5.08 -23.75 10.30
CA GLU A 288 -6.09 -24.73 10.73
C GLU A 288 -5.84 -25.26 12.16
N ASN A 289 -4.89 -24.71 12.92
CA ASN A 289 -4.53 -25.26 14.24
C ASN A 289 -4.53 -24.28 15.43
N LYS A 290 -5.25 -23.15 15.38
CA LYS A 290 -5.28 -22.26 16.56
C LYS A 290 -6.52 -21.38 16.76
N ILE A 291 -7.71 -21.85 16.38
CA ILE A 291 -8.98 -21.21 16.75
C ILE A 291 -9.97 -22.27 17.23
N SER A 292 -9.78 -22.77 18.45
CA SER A 292 -10.76 -23.62 19.13
C SER A 292 -11.08 -23.14 20.55
N HIS A 293 -10.77 -21.89 20.92
CA HIS A 293 -10.96 -21.45 22.32
C HIS A 293 -11.62 -20.07 22.52
N ILE A 294 -12.21 -19.46 21.50
CA ILE A 294 -12.95 -18.19 21.65
C ILE A 294 -14.25 -18.24 20.84
N TYR A 295 -15.13 -19.20 21.12
CA TYR A 295 -16.53 -19.16 20.70
C TYR A 295 -17.36 -19.95 21.72
N ASP A 296 -17.71 -19.32 22.84
CA ASP A 296 -18.75 -19.90 23.71
C ASP A 296 -19.59 -18.89 24.52
N HIS A 297 -19.48 -17.58 24.27
CA HIS A 297 -20.25 -16.60 25.07
C HIS A 297 -21.09 -15.55 24.32
N HIS A 298 -21.18 -15.61 22.98
CA HIS A 298 -22.01 -14.67 22.20
C HIS A 298 -23.13 -15.31 21.36
N LEU A 299 -23.32 -16.62 21.44
CA LEU A 299 -24.36 -17.34 20.69
C LEU A 299 -25.73 -17.43 21.39
N LEU A 300 -25.83 -17.04 22.67
CA LEU A 300 -27.07 -17.16 23.44
C LEU A 300 -28.02 -15.96 23.32
N THR A 301 -27.55 -14.80 22.85
CA THR A 301 -28.41 -13.60 22.68
C THR A 301 -29.02 -13.45 21.30
N VAL A 302 -28.52 -14.17 20.29
CA VAL A 302 -29.05 -14.10 18.91
C VAL A 302 -30.13 -15.17 18.66
N SER A 303 -30.12 -16.31 19.37
CA SER A 303 -31.18 -17.32 19.21
C SER A 303 -32.51 -16.87 19.84
N ALA A 304 -32.47 -16.12 20.95
CA ALA A 304 -33.67 -15.69 21.66
C ALA A 304 -34.51 -14.62 20.93
N LEU A 305 -33.91 -13.86 20.00
CA LEU A 305 -34.63 -12.91 19.15
C LEU A 305 -35.19 -13.54 17.86
N GLY A 306 -34.58 -14.64 17.39
CA GLY A 306 -35.07 -15.41 16.24
C GLY A 306 -36.37 -16.15 16.52
N ASP A 307 -36.53 -16.68 17.73
CA ASP A 307 -37.69 -17.49 18.11
C ASP A 307 -38.96 -16.68 18.43
N PHE A 308 -38.85 -15.35 18.63
CA PHE A 308 -40.00 -14.49 18.96
C PHE A 308 -40.60 -13.75 17.76
N LEU A 309 -39.84 -13.58 16.66
CA LEU A 309 -40.27 -12.78 15.51
C LEU A 309 -40.61 -13.59 14.24
N PHE A 310 -40.29 -14.88 14.20
CA PHE A 310 -40.56 -15.72 13.03
C PHE A 310 -42.03 -16.14 12.83
N PRO A 311 -42.91 -16.27 13.86
CA PRO A 311 -44.30 -16.68 13.64
C PRO A 311 -45.25 -15.56 13.15
N ILE A 312 -44.80 -14.30 13.07
CA ILE A 312 -45.72 -13.16 12.81
C ILE A 312 -45.78 -12.77 11.32
N ILE A 313 -44.86 -13.23 10.45
CA ILE A 313 -44.71 -12.65 9.10
C ILE A 313 -45.00 -13.62 7.94
N PHE A 314 -44.98 -14.95 8.11
CA PHE A 314 -45.19 -15.87 6.98
C PHE A 314 -46.24 -16.95 7.27
N HIS A 315 -47.44 -16.72 6.75
CA HIS A 315 -48.47 -17.74 6.57
C HIS A 315 -48.63 -17.97 5.05
N SER A 316 -47.88 -18.92 4.49
CA SER A 316 -48.20 -19.57 3.21
C SER A 316 -47.18 -20.68 2.89
N ASP A 317 -47.69 -21.87 2.60
CA ASP A 317 -46.98 -23.11 2.31
C ASP A 317 -45.95 -22.99 1.18
N SER A 318 -44.65 -23.18 1.49
CA SER A 318 -43.60 -23.63 0.54
C SER A 318 -42.29 -23.97 1.29
N SER A 319 -42.35 -24.84 2.31
CA SER A 319 -41.22 -25.08 3.22
C SER A 319 -40.33 -26.28 2.88
N PHE A 320 -40.46 -26.91 1.71
CA PHE A 320 -39.73 -28.16 1.41
C PHE A 320 -38.39 -27.97 0.66
N VAL A 321 -38.22 -26.87 -0.09
CA VAL A 321 -37.02 -26.67 -0.93
C VAL A 321 -35.87 -25.99 -0.16
N SER A 322 -36.19 -25.09 0.78
CA SER A 322 -35.17 -24.38 1.57
C SER A 322 -34.50 -25.23 2.66
N ILE A 323 -35.21 -26.25 3.18
CA ILE A 323 -34.65 -27.19 4.18
C ILE A 323 -33.66 -28.17 3.53
N LEU A 324 -33.86 -28.51 2.25
CA LEU A 324 -33.01 -29.44 1.53
C LEU A 324 -31.65 -28.82 1.15
N LEU A 325 -31.66 -27.54 0.77
CA LEU A 325 -30.43 -26.79 0.44
C LEU A 325 -29.59 -26.48 1.68
N PHE A 326 -30.22 -26.24 2.83
CA PHE A 326 -29.50 -26.01 4.09
C PHE A 326 -28.87 -27.30 4.66
N ARG A 327 -29.50 -28.47 4.44
CA ARG A 327 -28.95 -29.78 4.85
C ARG A 327 -27.84 -30.29 3.93
N PHE A 328 -27.87 -29.98 2.64
CA PHE A 328 -26.77 -30.33 1.72
C PHE A 328 -25.49 -29.54 2.01
N TRP A 329 -25.62 -28.29 2.47
CA TRP A 329 -24.47 -27.46 2.83
C TRP A 329 -23.78 -27.92 4.13
N LEU A 330 -24.55 -28.42 5.12
CA LEU A 330 -24.00 -28.93 6.38
C LEU A 330 -23.37 -30.33 6.30
N SER A 331 -23.78 -31.18 5.34
CA SER A 331 -23.19 -32.53 5.17
C SER A 331 -21.87 -32.55 4.37
N GLY A 332 -21.44 -31.44 3.77
CA GLY A 332 -20.20 -31.36 2.98
C GLY A 332 -18.91 -31.14 3.76
N ILE A 333 -18.97 -30.97 5.08
CA ILE A 333 -17.82 -30.53 5.91
C ILE A 333 -17.20 -31.66 6.76
N ASN A 334 -17.76 -32.87 6.78
CA ASN A 334 -17.19 -33.99 7.55
C ASN A 334 -16.96 -35.24 6.71
N HIS A 335 -15.72 -35.44 6.22
CA HIS A 335 -14.90 -36.63 6.50
C HIS A 335 -13.70 -36.76 5.55
N GLY A 336 -12.50 -36.66 6.10
CA GLY A 336 -11.30 -37.32 5.59
C GLY A 336 -10.99 -38.58 6.42
N GLY A 337 -10.67 -39.68 5.73
CA GLY A 337 -9.86 -40.79 6.26
C GLY A 337 -10.59 -41.93 7.00
N GLY A 338 -10.86 -43.05 6.30
CA GLY A 338 -11.25 -44.30 6.94
C GLY A 338 -11.36 -45.48 5.96
N SER A 339 -10.26 -46.21 5.76
CA SER A 339 -10.24 -47.49 5.04
C SER A 339 -11.15 -48.53 5.69
N ARG A 340 -12.03 -49.17 4.92
CA ARG A 340 -12.57 -50.52 5.22
C ARG A 340 -12.95 -51.27 3.94
N HIS A 341 -12.42 -52.48 3.82
CA HIS A 341 -12.75 -53.49 2.81
C HIS A 341 -14.23 -53.91 2.84
N GLY A 342 -14.80 -54.17 1.66
CA GLY A 342 -16.10 -54.83 1.50
C GLY A 342 -16.38 -55.24 0.05
N ASN A 343 -16.25 -56.55 -0.23
CA ASN A 343 -16.56 -57.23 -1.49
C ASN A 343 -18.08 -57.28 -1.77
N ARG A 344 -18.55 -56.94 -3.00
CA ARG A 344 -19.48 -57.79 -3.80
C ARG A 344 -19.86 -57.23 -5.18
N ARG A 345 -19.39 -57.94 -6.22
CA ARG A 345 -20.07 -58.48 -7.42
C ARG A 345 -20.98 -57.56 -8.25
N ASP A 346 -20.47 -57.15 -9.41
CA ASP A 346 -21.26 -56.75 -10.59
C ASP A 346 -21.57 -57.95 -11.50
N HIS A 347 -22.81 -57.99 -12.02
CA HIS A 347 -23.27 -58.88 -13.08
C HIS A 347 -23.49 -58.06 -14.37
N THR A 348 -22.87 -58.49 -15.48
CA THR A 348 -23.27 -58.23 -16.89
C THR A 348 -23.96 -59.52 -17.43
N PRO A 349 -24.65 -59.60 -18.60
CA PRO A 349 -24.54 -58.86 -19.91
C PRO A 349 -25.93 -58.65 -20.62
N PRO A 350 -26.16 -58.60 -21.99
CA PRO A 350 -25.36 -58.43 -23.23
C PRO A 350 -25.91 -57.36 -24.27
N PRO A 351 -25.35 -57.22 -25.52
CA PRO A 351 -25.38 -56.00 -26.38
C PRO A 351 -26.07 -56.11 -27.79
N TYR A 352 -25.79 -55.13 -28.70
CA TYR A 352 -26.03 -54.95 -30.18
C TYR A 352 -27.06 -53.85 -30.56
N SER A 353 -26.95 -52.96 -31.58
CA SER A 353 -26.05 -52.77 -32.75
C SER A 353 -26.36 -51.46 -33.56
N ASN A 354 -25.31 -50.70 -33.98
CA ASN A 354 -25.02 -49.89 -35.22
C ASN A 354 -26.07 -48.91 -35.86
N PRO A 355 -25.74 -48.03 -36.87
CA PRO A 355 -24.44 -47.54 -37.43
C PRO A 355 -24.33 -46.01 -37.74
N ASN A 356 -23.11 -45.56 -38.09
CA ASN A 356 -22.75 -44.26 -38.72
C ASN A 356 -23.21 -44.14 -40.20
N PRO A 357 -23.13 -42.91 -40.79
CA PRO A 357 -22.23 -42.73 -41.94
C PRO A 357 -21.36 -41.43 -41.92
N LEU A 358 -20.45 -41.40 -42.89
CA LEU A 358 -19.16 -40.69 -43.07
C LEU A 358 -19.22 -39.23 -43.66
N PRO A 359 -18.07 -38.54 -43.84
CA PRO A 359 -17.87 -37.06 -43.82
C PRO A 359 -17.47 -36.43 -45.19
N LEU A 360 -16.95 -35.18 -45.16
CA LEU A 360 -16.10 -34.39 -46.12
C LEU A 360 -16.67 -32.96 -46.27
N GLN A 361 -15.97 -31.83 -46.47
CA GLN A 361 -14.57 -31.40 -46.59
C GLN A 361 -14.57 -29.85 -46.50
N TYR A 362 -13.52 -29.19 -45.99
CA TYR A 362 -13.33 -27.74 -46.16
C TYR A 362 -11.99 -27.46 -46.85
N TYR A 363 -12.05 -26.67 -47.92
CA TYR A 363 -10.89 -26.17 -48.67
C TYR A 363 -10.26 -24.95 -47.99
N GLN A 364 -8.94 -24.91 -48.09
CA GLN A 364 -7.99 -23.99 -47.50
C GLN A 364 -7.62 -22.87 -48.49
N TYR A 365 -7.41 -21.65 -48.00
CA TYR A 365 -6.52 -20.68 -48.65
C TYR A 365 -5.69 -19.91 -47.60
N ASN A 366 -4.39 -19.81 -47.88
CA ASN A 366 -3.30 -19.40 -46.99
C ASN A 366 -3.13 -17.87 -46.86
N GLY A 367 -2.70 -17.43 -45.68
CA GLY A 367 -2.01 -16.15 -45.43
C GLY A 367 -0.87 -16.36 -44.42
N TYR A 368 0.34 -15.93 -44.78
CA TYR A 368 1.64 -16.21 -44.16
C TYR A 368 1.98 -15.26 -42.99
N TYR A 369 2.57 -15.77 -41.89
CA TYR A 369 3.47 -15.03 -40.97
C TYR A 369 4.56 -16.01 -40.44
N PRO A 370 5.82 -15.56 -40.20
CA PRO A 370 6.97 -16.43 -39.96
C PRO A 370 7.12 -16.88 -38.47
N PRO A 371 7.84 -17.99 -38.18
CA PRO A 371 7.87 -18.61 -36.86
C PRO A 371 9.04 -18.15 -35.96
N ILE A 372 8.79 -18.19 -34.64
CA ILE A 372 9.74 -17.96 -33.54
C ILE A 372 10.44 -19.30 -33.18
N PRO A 373 11.76 -19.34 -32.88
CA PRO A 373 12.48 -20.59 -32.64
C PRO A 373 12.30 -21.17 -31.22
N SER A 374 12.19 -22.49 -31.17
CA SER A 374 12.21 -23.34 -29.97
C SER A 374 13.60 -23.37 -29.30
N PRO A 375 13.71 -23.54 -27.96
CA PRO A 375 14.99 -23.78 -27.32
C PRO A 375 15.40 -25.27 -27.41
N TYR A 376 16.65 -25.48 -27.82
CA TYR A 376 17.33 -26.77 -27.93
C TYR A 376 17.76 -27.34 -26.57
N HIS A 377 17.70 -28.67 -26.51
CA HIS A 377 18.34 -29.54 -25.53
C HIS A 377 19.84 -29.27 -25.33
N HIS A 378 20.29 -29.32 -24.08
CA HIS A 378 21.62 -29.85 -23.75
C HIS A 378 21.47 -31.08 -22.86
N GLN A 379 21.95 -32.22 -23.39
CA GLN A 379 22.19 -33.45 -22.66
C GLN A 379 23.44 -33.31 -21.79
N GLY A 380 23.31 -33.71 -20.52
CA GLY A 380 24.41 -33.97 -19.60
C GLY A 380 23.90 -34.98 -18.57
N ALA A 381 24.10 -36.26 -18.85
CA ALA A 381 23.75 -37.33 -17.93
C ALA A 381 24.73 -37.32 -16.75
N ALA A 382 24.24 -36.98 -15.57
CA ALA A 382 24.87 -37.32 -14.29
C ALA A 382 23.86 -38.12 -13.47
N THR A 383 24.17 -39.39 -13.28
CA THR A 383 23.51 -40.32 -12.36
C THR A 383 23.51 -39.74 -10.95
N VAL A 384 22.33 -39.43 -10.40
CA VAL A 384 22.16 -39.08 -8.99
C VAL A 384 21.86 -40.37 -8.19
N PRO A 385 22.63 -40.71 -7.14
CA PRO A 385 22.33 -41.84 -6.28
C PRO A 385 21.08 -41.55 -5.44
N ASN A 386 20.32 -42.60 -5.10
CA ASN A 386 19.30 -42.54 -4.07
C ASN A 386 19.90 -42.00 -2.76
N GLY A 387 19.52 -40.79 -2.37
CA GLY A 387 19.96 -40.18 -1.11
C GLY A 387 19.27 -38.84 -0.85
N ALA A 388 18.38 -38.83 0.15
CA ALA A 388 17.81 -37.71 0.89
C ALA A 388 17.21 -36.52 0.08
N MET A 389 15.92 -36.24 0.33
CA MET A 389 15.32 -34.94 -0.02
C MET A 389 16.14 -33.81 0.61
N ALA A 390 16.97 -33.13 -0.18
CA ALA A 390 17.58 -31.88 0.24
C ALA A 390 16.49 -30.82 0.35
N SER A 391 16.40 -30.20 1.52
CA SER A 391 15.49 -29.10 1.81
C SER A 391 15.66 -27.95 0.81
N LEU A 392 14.60 -27.58 0.12
CA LEU A 392 14.50 -26.40 -0.77
C LEU A 392 14.48 -25.06 0.00
N PHE A 393 14.89 -25.03 1.27
CA PHE A 393 14.96 -23.80 2.04
C PHE A 393 16.36 -23.19 1.89
N PRO A 394 16.48 -21.91 1.51
CA PRO A 394 17.76 -21.22 1.59
C PRO A 394 18.27 -21.31 3.03
N ASN A 395 19.54 -21.68 3.21
CA ASN A 395 20.18 -21.69 4.52
C ASN A 395 20.09 -20.28 5.12
N VAL A 396 19.34 -20.13 6.20
CA VAL A 396 19.31 -18.89 6.98
C VAL A 396 20.58 -18.87 7.82
N GLU A 397 21.54 -18.04 7.43
CA GLU A 397 22.76 -17.82 8.19
C GLU A 397 22.47 -16.75 9.24
N ASN A 398 22.36 -17.17 10.50
CA ASN A 398 22.21 -16.25 11.62
C ASN A 398 23.58 -15.74 12.02
N GLN A 399 23.78 -14.43 11.94
CA GLN A 399 25.00 -13.77 12.41
C GLN A 399 24.68 -12.95 13.66
N GLU A 400 25.38 -13.21 14.77
CA GLU A 400 25.24 -12.37 15.96
C GLU A 400 25.77 -10.96 15.68
N VAL A 401 24.93 -9.96 15.92
CA VAL A 401 25.30 -8.55 15.81
C VAL A 401 25.85 -8.04 17.13
N VAL A 402 27.05 -7.48 17.10
CA VAL A 402 27.64 -6.81 18.27
C VAL A 402 27.25 -5.33 18.22
N THR A 403 26.61 -4.84 19.29
CA THR A 403 26.36 -3.39 19.41
C THR A 403 27.68 -2.68 19.68
N ILE A 404 28.11 -1.86 18.72
CA ILE A 404 29.32 -1.06 18.86
C ILE A 404 28.92 0.31 19.38
N ARG A 405 29.38 0.66 20.59
CA ARG A 405 29.21 2.00 21.13
C ARG A 405 30.26 2.92 20.53
N ASN A 406 29.81 3.92 19.78
CA ASN A 406 30.66 4.98 19.30
C ASN A 406 30.68 6.13 20.32
N ASP A 407 31.86 6.52 20.78
CA ASP A 407 32.02 7.58 21.77
C ASP A 407 31.97 8.99 21.17
N ILE A 408 32.26 9.12 19.87
CA ILE A 408 32.24 10.42 19.19
C ILE A 408 31.51 10.26 17.86
N ASN A 409 30.44 11.02 17.66
CA ASN A 409 29.61 10.95 16.47
C ASN A 409 29.50 12.30 15.77
N LEU A 410 30.13 12.44 14.61
CA LEU A 410 30.02 13.60 13.73
C LEU A 410 28.73 13.54 12.90
N ASN A 411 27.90 14.60 12.98
CA ASN A 411 26.71 14.73 12.14
C ASN A 411 27.10 15.22 10.74
N LYS A 412 27.16 14.28 9.79
CA LYS A 412 27.61 14.52 8.42
C LYS A 412 26.78 15.58 7.65
N GLU A 413 25.50 15.76 7.98
CA GLU A 413 24.62 16.72 7.28
C GLU A 413 24.97 18.18 7.61
N THR A 414 25.64 18.39 8.73
CA THR A 414 26.00 19.72 9.22
C THR A 414 27.36 20.21 8.73
N LEU A 415 28.12 19.35 8.04
CA LEU A 415 29.46 19.64 7.55
C LEU A 415 29.42 20.65 6.41
N ARG A 416 29.98 21.83 6.66
CA ARG A 416 29.94 22.98 5.74
C ARG A 416 31.18 23.85 5.88
N PHE A 417 31.46 24.62 4.82
CA PHE A 417 32.46 25.67 4.83
C PHE A 417 31.82 27.01 5.17
N GLU A 418 32.47 27.76 6.05
CA GLU A 418 32.10 29.13 6.44
C GLU A 418 33.27 30.06 6.15
N PRO A 419 33.04 31.33 5.76
CA PRO A 419 34.14 32.27 5.54
C PRO A 419 34.91 32.53 6.83
N ASP A 420 36.24 32.65 6.72
CA ASP A 420 37.11 33.04 7.82
C ASP A 420 37.02 34.55 8.06
N GLU A 421 36.62 34.94 9.28
CA GLU A 421 36.46 36.33 9.68
C GLU A 421 37.80 37.10 9.64
N ALA A 422 38.92 36.41 9.87
CA ALA A 422 40.25 37.01 9.83
C ALA A 422 40.82 37.10 8.40
N ASN A 423 40.37 36.25 7.48
CA ASN A 423 40.82 36.24 6.10
C ASN A 423 39.68 35.77 5.16
N PRO A 424 38.91 36.70 4.57
CA PRO A 424 37.74 36.36 3.74
C PRO A 424 38.03 35.48 2.51
N ARG A 425 39.30 35.30 2.11
CA ARG A 425 39.68 34.36 1.04
C ARG A 425 39.76 32.91 1.51
N LYS A 426 39.87 32.67 2.82
CA LYS A 426 39.92 31.35 3.42
C LYS A 426 38.54 30.93 3.91
N SER A 427 38.28 29.64 3.82
CA SER A 427 37.06 28.99 4.31
C SER A 427 37.40 28.01 5.43
N LEU A 428 36.67 28.11 6.54
CA LEU A 428 36.76 27.27 7.73
C LEU A 428 35.71 26.17 7.68
N LEU A 429 36.12 24.95 8.01
CA LEU A 429 35.20 23.83 8.18
C LEU A 429 34.45 23.96 9.50
N SER A 430 33.13 23.73 9.45
CA SER A 430 32.26 23.68 10.63
C SER A 430 31.29 22.52 10.54
N PHE A 431 30.94 21.95 11.70
CA PHE A 431 29.96 20.87 11.83
C PHE A 431 29.52 20.70 13.30
N THR A 432 28.49 19.90 13.53
CA THR A 432 28.05 19.49 14.86
C THR A 432 28.43 18.05 15.15
N PHE A 433 28.77 17.75 16.40
CA PHE A 433 29.12 16.40 16.83
C PHE A 433 28.68 16.13 18.27
N ASP A 434 28.49 14.85 18.58
CA ASP A 434 28.25 14.36 19.93
C ASP A 434 29.51 13.67 20.45
N ALA A 435 29.86 13.87 21.72
CA ALA A 435 30.98 13.21 22.36
C ALA A 435 30.64 12.77 23.78
N ASN A 436 30.73 11.47 24.04
CA ASN A 436 30.51 10.86 25.36
C ASN A 436 31.72 10.95 26.28
N VAL A 437 32.88 11.29 25.71
CA VAL A 437 34.17 11.51 26.39
C VAL A 437 34.85 12.73 25.79
N SER A 438 35.83 13.30 26.49
CA SER A 438 36.71 14.33 25.94
C SER A 438 37.61 13.73 24.85
N GLY A 439 38.15 14.58 23.98
CA GLY A 439 38.93 14.10 22.84
C GLY A 439 39.49 15.22 21.99
N SER A 440 39.86 14.88 20.75
CA SER A 440 40.33 15.86 19.77
C SER A 440 39.78 15.59 18.38
N ILE A 441 39.53 16.68 17.64
CA ILE A 441 39.17 16.68 16.22
C ILE A 441 40.39 17.17 15.46
N THR A 442 40.83 16.38 14.48
CA THR A 442 41.87 16.73 13.52
C THR A 442 41.24 16.85 12.14
N VAL A 443 41.35 18.03 11.52
CA VAL A 443 40.94 18.28 10.15
C VAL A 443 42.18 18.23 9.25
N MET A 444 42.13 17.41 8.21
CA MET A 444 43.19 17.22 7.23
C MET A 444 42.63 17.43 5.83
N PHE A 445 43.40 18.09 4.97
CA PHE A 445 43.06 18.26 3.56
C PHE A 445 43.92 17.33 2.71
N PHE A 446 43.34 16.74 1.66
CA PHE A 446 44.01 15.80 0.77
C PHE A 446 44.70 14.65 1.53
N ALA A 447 43.93 13.91 2.32
CA ALA A 447 44.43 12.81 3.14
C ALA A 447 44.12 11.45 2.51
N ARG A 448 45.06 10.52 2.68
CA ARG A 448 44.92 9.11 2.32
C ARG A 448 44.90 8.25 3.59
N GLU A 449 44.13 7.17 3.57
CA GLU A 449 44.18 6.14 4.62
C GLU A 449 45.52 5.39 4.55
N GLU A 450 46.25 5.30 5.65
CA GLU A 450 47.52 4.58 5.75
C GLU A 450 47.39 3.37 6.70
N GLY A 451 47.69 2.18 6.19
CA GLY A 451 47.67 0.94 6.97
C GLY A 451 46.27 0.49 7.41
N GLN A 452 46.23 -0.33 8.47
CA GLN A 452 44.99 -0.90 9.02
C GLN A 452 44.50 -0.20 10.29
N GLU A 453 45.20 0.80 10.84
CA GLU A 453 44.92 1.36 12.18
C GLU A 453 44.17 2.71 12.20
N CYS A 454 43.47 3.05 11.10
CA CYS A 454 42.78 4.35 10.95
C CYS A 454 43.73 5.55 11.10
N ASP A 455 44.95 5.42 10.59
CA ASP A 455 45.87 6.53 10.46
C ASP A 455 45.67 7.21 9.10
N LEU A 456 45.80 8.52 9.11
CA LEU A 456 45.63 9.38 7.95
C LEU A 456 46.96 10.03 7.64
N ASN A 457 47.32 10.02 6.37
CA ASN A 457 48.50 10.70 5.87
C ASN A 457 48.07 11.82 4.93
N ALA A 458 48.45 13.05 5.27
CA ALA A 458 48.17 14.21 4.43
C ALA A 458 49.18 14.25 3.28
N THR A 459 48.68 14.03 2.07
CA THR A 459 49.52 14.00 0.86
C THR A 459 50.09 15.37 0.49
N LYS A 460 49.52 16.44 1.04
CA LYS A 460 49.89 17.84 0.76
C LYS A 460 50.02 18.67 2.06
N GLU A 461 50.58 18.10 3.13
CA GLU A 461 50.71 18.74 4.46
C GLU A 461 51.46 20.09 4.40
N ASP A 462 52.50 20.21 3.56
CA ASP A 462 53.28 21.45 3.39
C ASP A 462 52.44 22.62 2.83
N LEU A 463 51.38 22.30 2.07
CA LEU A 463 50.47 23.28 1.46
C LEU A 463 49.23 23.51 2.33
N PHE A 464 48.76 22.46 2.99
CA PHE A 464 47.53 22.46 3.77
C PHE A 464 47.77 21.78 5.12
N PRO A 465 48.30 22.51 6.12
CA PRO A 465 48.62 21.92 7.41
C PRO A 465 47.37 21.44 8.12
N SER A 466 47.48 20.26 8.74
CA SER A 466 46.44 19.69 9.57
C SER A 466 46.17 20.55 10.80
N THR A 467 44.91 20.54 11.27
CA THR A 467 44.50 21.32 12.44
C THR A 467 43.83 20.44 13.46
N THR A 468 44.41 20.37 14.66
CA THR A 468 43.86 19.60 15.78
C THR A 468 43.32 20.52 16.87
N VAL A 469 42.08 20.28 17.29
CA VAL A 469 41.41 21.02 18.37
C VAL A 469 40.87 20.05 19.40
N ARG A 470 41.12 20.32 20.69
CA ARG A 470 40.57 19.52 21.79
C ARG A 470 39.15 19.93 22.12
N PHE A 471 38.32 18.97 22.51
CA PHE A 471 36.95 19.20 22.95
C PHE A 471 36.66 18.48 24.28
N PRO A 472 35.78 19.05 25.12
CA PRO A 472 35.29 18.38 26.33
C PRO A 472 34.17 17.38 25.98
N LYS A 473 33.79 16.54 26.94
CA LYS A 473 32.58 15.71 26.83
C LYS A 473 31.33 16.59 26.69
N GLY A 474 30.42 16.22 25.78
CA GLY A 474 29.17 16.94 25.57
C GLY A 474 28.42 16.52 24.30
N LEU A 475 27.09 16.65 24.31
CA LEU A 475 26.22 16.38 23.17
C LEU A 475 25.88 17.68 22.42
N GLY A 476 25.67 17.61 21.10
CA GLY A 476 25.30 18.74 20.24
C GLY A 476 26.35 19.82 20.14
N GLN A 477 27.63 19.49 20.35
CA GLN A 477 28.73 20.44 20.30
C GLN A 477 28.94 20.95 18.87
N LYS A 478 29.29 22.23 18.74
CA LYS A 478 29.60 22.85 17.45
C LYS A 478 31.11 23.00 17.31
N PHE A 479 31.67 22.35 16.30
CA PHE A 479 33.04 22.56 15.88
C PHE A 479 33.10 23.62 14.78
N LYS A 480 34.04 24.55 14.91
CA LYS A 480 34.46 25.49 13.86
C LYS A 480 35.99 25.51 13.87
N GLN A 481 36.62 25.39 12.71
CA GLN A 481 38.08 25.50 12.64
C GLN A 481 38.56 26.86 13.21
N PRO A 482 39.71 26.90 13.89
CA PRO A 482 40.32 28.14 14.35
C PRO A 482 40.58 29.12 13.20
N CYS A 483 40.43 30.43 13.46
CA CYS A 483 40.69 31.45 12.45
C CYS A 483 42.15 31.36 11.95
N GLY A 484 42.36 31.52 10.64
CA GLY A 484 43.66 31.44 9.97
C GLY A 484 44.04 30.05 9.46
N THR A 485 43.42 28.98 9.96
CA THR A 485 43.71 27.58 9.57
C THR A 485 42.84 27.06 8.42
N GLY A 486 41.96 27.92 7.88
CA GLY A 486 41.09 27.58 6.76
C GLY A 486 41.83 27.39 5.44
N ILE A 487 41.13 26.80 4.47
CA ILE A 487 41.61 26.55 3.11
C ILE A 487 41.14 27.64 2.16
N ASP A 488 42.00 28.09 1.24
CA ASP A 488 41.59 28.94 0.12
C ASP A 488 41.02 28.04 -0.99
N LEU A 489 39.70 27.95 -1.03
CA LEU A 489 38.98 27.12 -2.02
C LEU A 489 39.12 27.66 -3.45
N SER A 490 39.43 28.96 -3.61
CA SER A 490 39.62 29.59 -4.93
C SER A 490 40.99 29.27 -5.53
N ALA A 491 41.96 28.89 -4.70
CA ALA A 491 43.30 28.48 -5.12
C ALA A 491 43.36 27.00 -5.58
N LEU A 492 42.26 26.24 -5.45
CA LEU A 492 42.16 24.86 -5.91
C LEU A 492 41.87 24.81 -7.41
N SER A 493 42.87 24.46 -8.22
CA SER A 493 42.68 24.24 -9.66
C SER A 493 41.82 23.00 -9.93
N GLU A 494 41.09 22.99 -11.05
CA GLU A 494 40.26 21.85 -11.46
C GLU A 494 41.07 20.55 -11.61
N THR A 495 42.37 20.66 -11.92
CA THR A 495 43.31 19.53 -11.96
C THR A 495 43.56 18.89 -10.59
N VAL A 496 43.68 19.69 -9.52
CA VAL A 496 43.90 19.20 -8.15
C VAL A 496 42.65 18.52 -7.57
N LEU A 497 41.47 18.96 -8.01
CA LEU A 497 40.19 18.33 -7.68
C LEU A 497 39.95 17.03 -8.46
N ALA A 498 40.51 16.91 -9.67
CA ALA A 498 40.44 15.70 -10.49
C ALA A 498 41.41 14.60 -10.02
N GLU A 499 42.60 14.96 -9.53
CA GLU A 499 43.59 14.01 -8.98
C GLU A 499 43.05 13.18 -7.80
N GLY A 500 42.16 13.76 -6.98
CA GLY A 500 41.50 13.07 -5.87
C GLY A 500 40.43 12.06 -6.28
N SER A 501 40.10 11.95 -7.57
CA SER A 501 39.08 11.02 -8.06
C SER A 501 39.63 9.66 -8.55
N GLU A 502 40.93 9.58 -8.87
CA GLU A 502 41.57 8.35 -9.39
C GLU A 502 42.45 7.62 -8.36
N SER A 503 42.68 8.21 -7.18
CA SER A 503 43.51 7.66 -6.09
C SER A 503 42.73 7.73 -4.78
N ASP A 504 43.02 6.88 -3.78
CA ASP A 504 42.31 6.84 -2.46
C ASP A 504 42.53 8.10 -1.58
N VAL A 505 42.64 9.29 -2.19
CA VAL A 505 42.92 10.57 -1.56
C VAL A 505 41.62 11.36 -1.46
N TYR A 506 41.23 11.71 -0.23
CA TYR A 506 40.02 12.47 0.03
C TYR A 506 40.33 13.95 0.24
N HIS A 507 39.55 14.83 -0.40
CA HIS A 507 39.74 16.29 -0.33
C HIS A 507 39.68 16.82 1.10
N VAL A 508 38.76 16.31 1.92
CA VAL A 508 38.61 16.67 3.34
C VAL A 508 38.47 15.39 4.16
N SER A 509 39.28 15.26 5.21
CA SER A 509 39.18 14.17 6.17
C SER A 509 39.14 14.73 7.59
N VAL A 510 38.14 14.33 8.35
CA VAL A 510 37.96 14.72 9.76
C VAL A 510 38.16 13.48 10.62
N LYS A 511 39.21 13.47 11.44
CA LYS A 511 39.51 12.43 12.43
C LYS A 511 39.11 12.91 13.81
N ALA A 512 38.20 12.21 14.47
CA ALA A 512 37.82 12.46 15.85
C ALA A 512 38.34 11.32 16.73
N GLU A 513 39.11 11.64 17.76
CA GLU A 513 39.74 10.66 18.65
C GLU A 513 39.28 10.86 20.10
N ALA A 514 38.83 9.79 20.74
CA ALA A 514 38.45 9.77 22.14
C ALA A 514 39.69 9.75 23.05
N SER A 515 39.66 10.53 24.11
CA SER A 515 40.68 10.58 25.16
C SER A 515 39.99 10.47 26.53
N PRO A 516 39.56 9.26 26.94
CA PRO A 516 38.91 9.07 28.24
C PRO A 516 39.84 9.52 29.37
N GLU A 517 39.31 10.26 30.35
CA GLU A 517 40.06 10.63 31.56
C GLU A 517 40.34 9.38 32.41
N ASP A 518 41.59 9.18 32.81
CA ASP A 518 42.06 8.02 33.57
C ASP A 518 41.24 7.80 34.85
N SER A 519 40.37 6.80 34.85
CA SER A 519 39.82 6.24 36.08
C SER A 519 40.90 5.37 36.72
N HIS A 520 41.32 5.74 37.93
CA HIS A 520 42.08 4.88 38.84
C HIS A 520 41.37 3.54 39.04
N ASP A 521 41.66 2.55 38.20
CA ASP A 521 41.45 1.15 38.52
C ASP A 521 42.44 0.30 37.72
N HIS A 522 43.18 -0.52 38.46
CA HIS A 522 44.19 -1.44 37.97
C HIS A 522 43.54 -2.56 37.14
N ASP A 523 43.38 -2.37 35.83
CA ASP A 523 43.32 -3.49 34.88
C ASP A 523 43.87 -3.04 33.51
N GLU A 524 45.19 -3.20 33.34
CA GLU A 524 45.93 -2.93 32.10
C GLU A 524 45.54 -3.94 31.01
N SER A 525 44.42 -3.71 30.35
CA SER A 525 44.26 -4.09 28.95
C SER A 525 44.17 -2.81 28.13
N LYS A 526 45.18 -2.54 27.30
CA LYS A 526 45.25 -1.37 26.41
C LYS A 526 43.99 -1.26 25.56
N LYS A 527 42.98 -0.52 26.03
CA LYS A 527 41.81 -0.17 25.21
C LYS A 527 42.30 0.81 24.15
N THR A 528 42.31 0.36 22.91
CA THR A 528 42.53 1.25 21.76
C THR A 528 41.44 2.33 21.80
N PRO A 529 41.80 3.63 21.71
CA PRO A 529 40.81 4.69 21.78
C PRO A 529 39.84 4.57 20.62
N ASN A 530 38.55 4.83 20.88
CA ASN A 530 37.55 4.90 19.83
C ASN A 530 37.85 6.09 18.92
N ARG A 531 37.84 5.87 17.60
CA ARG A 531 38.11 6.91 16.60
C ARG A 531 37.02 6.91 15.55
N GLN A 532 36.62 8.08 15.08
CA GLN A 532 35.74 8.21 13.92
C GLN A 532 36.44 9.04 12.85
N ILE A 533 36.49 8.53 11.62
CA ILE A 533 36.97 9.26 10.45
C ILE A 533 35.81 9.56 9.52
N THR A 534 35.68 10.80 9.08
CA THR A 534 34.71 11.24 8.08
C THR A 534 35.44 11.80 6.87
N HIS A 535 35.30 11.15 5.73
CA HIS A 535 35.85 11.59 4.45
C HIS A 535 34.80 12.30 3.60
N ALA A 536 35.17 13.42 3.02
CA ALA A 536 34.34 14.20 2.13
C ALA A 536 35.10 14.64 0.87
N VAL A 537 34.35 14.76 -0.22
CA VAL A 537 34.83 15.34 -1.48
C VAL A 537 34.23 16.72 -1.66
N LEU A 538 35.04 17.66 -2.13
CA LEU A 538 34.58 18.97 -2.58
C LEU A 538 33.85 18.86 -3.92
N GLU A 539 32.65 19.42 -4.00
CA GLU A 539 31.85 19.58 -5.21
C GLU A 539 31.53 21.05 -5.43
N ARG A 540 31.42 21.44 -6.70
CA ARG A 540 31.06 22.81 -7.08
C ARG A 540 29.60 22.84 -7.51
N ASP A 541 28.76 23.55 -6.76
CA ASP A 541 27.34 23.77 -7.09
C ASP A 541 27.08 25.28 -7.21
N LYS A 542 26.56 25.71 -8.36
CA LYS A 542 26.26 27.13 -8.67
C LYS A 542 27.37 28.14 -8.36
N GLY A 543 28.63 27.71 -8.40
CA GLY A 543 29.80 28.56 -8.14
C GLY A 543 30.33 28.53 -6.71
N GLU A 544 29.64 27.88 -5.78
CA GLU A 544 30.10 27.66 -4.39
C GLU A 544 30.64 26.24 -4.21
N TYR A 545 31.63 26.09 -3.33
CA TYR A 545 32.19 24.79 -2.97
C TYR A 545 31.45 24.20 -1.78
N ARG A 546 30.99 22.95 -1.93
CA ARG A 546 30.32 22.19 -0.89
C ARG A 546 31.09 20.89 -0.63
N ALA A 547 31.24 20.51 0.64
CA ALA A 547 31.74 19.20 0.99
C ALA A 547 30.59 18.18 1.01
N ARG A 548 30.72 17.11 0.23
CA ARG A 548 29.84 15.94 0.28
C ARG A 548 30.56 14.78 0.96
N VAL A 549 30.02 14.31 2.08
CA VAL A 549 30.55 13.15 2.79
C VAL A 549 30.37 11.88 1.95
N VAL A 550 31.45 11.13 1.73
CA VAL A 550 31.48 9.93 0.89
C VAL A 550 31.67 8.65 1.71
N LYS A 551 32.39 8.72 2.83
CA LYS A 551 32.74 7.56 3.65
C LYS A 551 32.88 7.99 5.11
N GLN A 552 32.32 7.20 6.03
CA GLN A 552 32.57 7.32 7.46
C GLN A 552 33.07 5.98 7.98
N ILE A 553 34.10 6.03 8.82
CA ILE A 553 34.77 4.87 9.40
C ILE A 553 34.76 5.03 10.90
N LEU A 554 34.39 3.97 11.62
CA LEU A 554 34.49 3.85 13.06
C LEU A 554 35.54 2.81 13.41
N TRP A 555 36.50 3.20 14.22
CA TRP A 555 37.41 2.28 14.88
C TRP A 555 36.94 2.08 16.32
N ALA A 556 36.57 0.85 16.64
CA ALA A 556 36.14 0.48 17.98
C ALA A 556 36.55 -0.96 18.29
N ASN A 557 36.94 -1.23 19.53
CA ASN A 557 37.36 -2.57 19.98
C ASN A 557 38.45 -3.21 19.08
N GLY A 558 39.40 -2.41 18.58
CA GLY A 558 40.49 -2.87 17.72
C GLY A 558 40.08 -3.34 16.31
N LYS A 559 38.88 -2.97 15.84
CA LYS A 559 38.39 -3.29 14.49
C LYS A 559 37.86 -2.05 13.77
N GLN A 560 37.99 -2.06 12.44
CA GLN A 560 37.44 -1.06 11.53
C GLN A 560 36.01 -1.41 11.14
N TYR A 561 35.11 -0.43 11.18
CA TYR A 561 33.74 -0.52 10.71
C TYR A 561 33.46 0.62 9.74
N VAL A 562 33.12 0.30 8.50
CA VAL A 562 32.63 1.31 7.55
C VAL A 562 31.15 1.55 7.84
N LEU A 563 30.78 2.78 8.19
CA LEU A 563 29.38 3.12 8.42
C LEU A 563 28.65 3.12 7.07
N GLN A 564 27.64 2.28 6.98
CA GLN A 564 26.71 2.27 5.87
C GLN A 564 25.33 2.66 6.39
N GLU A 565 24.72 3.64 5.74
CA GLU A 565 23.33 3.99 6.04
C GLU A 565 22.37 2.93 5.56
N ILE A 566 21.34 2.73 6.36
CA ILE A 566 20.17 1.96 5.99
C ILE A 566 19.07 2.96 5.72
N TYR A 567 18.60 3.01 4.48
CA TYR A 567 17.53 3.91 4.09
C TYR A 567 16.20 3.41 4.67
N GLY A 568 15.46 4.30 5.33
CA GLY A 568 14.16 3.97 5.94
C GLY A 568 14.21 3.57 7.42
N ILE A 569 15.36 3.69 8.09
CA ILE A 569 15.52 3.46 9.53
C ILE A 569 15.30 4.74 10.39
N GLY A 570 15.39 5.93 9.77
CA GLY A 570 15.28 7.22 10.43
C GLY A 570 13.84 7.68 10.60
N ASN A 571 13.27 7.42 11.78
CA ASN A 571 12.25 8.25 12.47
C ASN A 571 12.00 7.75 13.91
N THR A 572 12.87 6.91 14.48
CA THR A 572 12.67 6.30 15.80
C THR A 572 13.25 7.09 16.97
N VAL A 573 14.00 8.17 16.73
CA VAL A 573 14.64 8.94 17.82
C VAL A 573 14.65 10.44 17.53
N ASP A 574 13.49 11.03 17.25
CA ASP A 574 13.36 12.50 17.37
C ASP A 574 13.27 12.87 18.85
N ARG A 575 14.40 13.36 19.37
CA ARG A 575 14.46 14.14 20.60
C ARG A 575 13.84 15.50 20.34
N ASN A 576 12.53 15.59 20.53
CA ASN A 576 11.80 16.71 21.13
C ASN A 576 10.32 16.36 21.03
N GLY A 577 9.63 16.35 22.17
CA GLY A 577 8.22 15.99 22.28
C GLY A 577 7.30 17.01 21.64
N GLU A 578 7.19 16.98 20.31
CA GLU A 578 6.07 17.52 19.56
C GLU A 578 5.53 16.41 18.65
N ASP A 579 4.26 16.05 18.88
CA ASP A 579 3.52 15.03 18.17
C ASP A 579 3.56 15.26 16.65
N GLY A 580 4.23 14.37 15.93
CA GLY A 580 4.48 14.49 14.50
C GLY A 580 4.78 13.18 13.79
N ASN A 581 3.74 12.36 13.59
CA ASN A 581 3.62 11.36 12.53
C ASN A 581 4.57 10.13 12.56
N GLU A 582 4.14 9.05 13.23
CA GLU A 582 4.77 7.72 13.18
C GLU A 582 4.62 6.97 11.84
N SER A 583 4.02 7.60 10.80
CA SER A 583 3.60 6.97 9.53
C SER A 583 4.74 6.51 8.58
N GLY A 584 5.96 6.34 9.10
CA GLY A 584 7.16 6.02 8.31
C GLY A 584 7.84 4.71 8.68
N LYS A 585 7.39 3.98 9.72
CA LYS A 585 8.12 2.83 10.31
C LYS A 585 7.60 1.45 9.88
N GLU A 586 6.45 1.38 9.20
CA GLU A 586 5.76 0.13 8.86
C GLU A 586 6.23 -0.45 7.51
N CYS A 587 6.28 -1.78 7.42
CA CYS A 587 6.58 -2.53 6.20
C CYS A 587 5.76 -2.05 5.00
N VAL A 588 6.38 -1.70 3.88
CA VAL A 588 5.68 -1.17 2.69
C VAL A 588 4.78 -2.20 2.00
N ILE A 589 4.98 -3.48 2.31
CA ILE A 589 4.22 -4.60 1.74
C ILE A 589 3.00 -4.89 2.60
N CYS A 590 3.16 -5.24 3.89
CA CYS A 590 2.03 -5.61 4.76
C CYS A 590 1.45 -4.43 5.54
N LEU A 591 2.19 -3.34 5.71
CA LEU A 591 1.77 -2.12 6.42
C LEU A 591 1.22 -2.41 7.83
N THR A 592 1.71 -3.49 8.44
CA THR A 592 1.23 -4.04 9.71
C THR A 592 2.41 -4.21 10.66
N GLU A 593 3.43 -4.93 10.20
CA GLU A 593 4.65 -5.16 10.97
C GLU A 593 5.67 -4.04 10.74
N PRO A 594 6.49 -3.72 11.75
CA PRO A 594 7.59 -2.78 11.58
C PRO A 594 8.58 -3.28 10.52
N ARG A 595 9.28 -2.34 9.88
CA ARG A 595 10.38 -2.69 8.99
C ARG A 595 11.54 -3.21 9.83
N ASP A 596 11.93 -4.44 9.58
CA ASP A 596 13.09 -5.09 10.21
C ASP A 596 14.06 -5.61 9.16
N THR A 597 13.69 -5.62 7.87
CA THR A 597 14.47 -6.27 6.83
C THR A 597 15.00 -5.28 5.81
N THR A 598 16.32 -5.30 5.63
CA THR A 598 17.08 -4.48 4.69
C THR A 598 17.40 -5.27 3.43
N VAL A 599 17.18 -4.65 2.28
CA VAL A 599 17.50 -5.22 0.96
C VAL A 599 18.92 -4.86 0.56
N LEU A 600 19.75 -5.83 0.18
CA LEU A 600 21.11 -5.60 -0.35
C LEU A 600 21.16 -5.82 -1.87
N PRO A 601 21.95 -5.03 -2.62
CA PRO A 601 22.92 -4.01 -2.15
C PRO A 601 22.32 -2.61 -1.96
N CYS A 602 21.03 -2.41 -2.25
CA CYS A 602 20.42 -1.08 -2.27
C CYS A 602 20.19 -0.43 -0.90
N ARG A 603 20.30 -1.22 0.19
CA ARG A 603 20.19 -0.83 1.61
C ARG A 603 18.84 -0.21 2.00
N HIS A 604 17.77 -0.51 1.28
CA HIS A 604 16.42 -0.10 1.69
C HIS A 604 15.84 -1.04 2.75
N MET A 605 15.68 -0.53 3.98
CA MET A 605 14.83 -1.14 5.00
C MET A 605 13.40 -0.73 4.72
N CYS A 606 12.67 -1.60 4.03
CA CYS A 606 11.32 -1.29 3.54
C CYS A 606 10.30 -2.36 3.89
N MET A 607 10.69 -3.53 4.41
CA MET A 607 9.74 -4.62 4.68
C MET A 607 10.02 -5.31 6.01
N CYS A 608 9.03 -6.03 6.52
CA CYS A 608 9.19 -6.94 7.64
C CYS A 608 9.72 -8.30 7.13
N SER A 609 10.25 -9.12 8.04
CA SER A 609 10.89 -10.39 7.70
C SER A 609 9.92 -11.41 7.12
N GLY A 610 8.66 -11.35 7.55
CA GLY A 610 7.57 -12.11 6.95
C GLY A 610 7.36 -11.78 5.47
N CYS A 611 7.35 -10.50 5.11
CA CYS A 611 7.22 -10.06 3.72
C CYS A 611 8.48 -10.31 2.90
N ALA A 612 9.66 -10.19 3.51
CA ALA A 612 10.94 -10.48 2.86
C ALA A 612 11.04 -11.95 2.42
N LYS A 613 10.62 -12.87 3.27
CA LYS A 613 10.57 -14.31 2.96
C LYS A 613 9.65 -14.61 1.78
N LEU A 614 8.56 -13.86 1.62
CA LEU A 614 7.63 -14.02 0.51
C LEU A 614 8.13 -13.37 -0.79
N LEU A 615 8.86 -12.25 -0.70
CA LEU A 615 9.36 -11.52 -1.86
C LEU A 615 10.21 -12.43 -2.76
N GLY A 616 11.11 -13.22 -2.16
CA GLY A 616 12.00 -14.14 -2.90
C GLY A 616 11.30 -15.15 -3.81
N PHE A 617 10.01 -15.44 -3.57
CA PHE A 617 9.22 -16.35 -4.42
C PHE A 617 8.48 -15.65 -5.57
N GLN A 618 8.22 -14.35 -5.46
CA GLN A 618 7.42 -13.60 -6.42
C GLN A 618 8.27 -12.71 -7.33
N THR A 619 9.28 -12.03 -6.76
CA THR A 619 10.14 -11.09 -7.48
C THR A 619 11.50 -10.98 -6.80
N ASN A 620 12.58 -10.85 -7.57
CA ASN A 620 13.90 -10.56 -7.02
C ASN A 620 14.24 -9.06 -7.04
N LEU A 621 13.25 -8.17 -6.97
CA LEU A 621 13.46 -6.71 -7.08
C LEU A 621 13.08 -6.00 -5.78
N CYS A 622 13.85 -4.97 -5.41
CA CYS A 622 13.53 -4.11 -4.28
C CYS A 622 12.22 -3.33 -4.53
N PRO A 623 11.24 -3.32 -3.59
CA PRO A 623 9.98 -2.59 -3.76
C PRO A 623 10.12 -1.07 -3.94
N ILE A 624 11.23 -0.50 -3.45
CA ILE A 624 11.48 0.95 -3.49
C ILE A 624 12.21 1.33 -4.78
N CYS A 625 13.43 0.82 -4.97
CA CYS A 625 14.30 1.24 -6.08
C CYS A 625 14.29 0.27 -7.28
N ARG A 626 13.59 -0.86 -7.18
CA ARG A 626 13.52 -1.90 -8.22
C ARG A 626 14.87 -2.51 -8.63
N GLN A 627 15.92 -2.30 -7.85
CA GLN A 627 17.21 -2.98 -8.06
C GLN A 627 17.10 -4.47 -7.70
N PRO A 628 17.85 -5.36 -8.38
CA PRO A 628 17.94 -6.77 -8.02
C PRO A 628 18.35 -6.96 -6.56
N VAL A 629 17.71 -7.92 -5.90
CA VAL A 629 17.99 -8.32 -4.52
C VAL A 629 19.03 -9.43 -4.55
N ASP A 630 20.21 -9.14 -4.02
CA ASP A 630 21.27 -10.15 -3.85
C ASP A 630 21.03 -10.94 -2.56
N ARG A 631 20.76 -10.22 -1.46
CA ARG A 631 20.54 -10.78 -0.11
C ARG A 631 19.57 -9.92 0.70
N LEU A 632 18.91 -10.54 1.66
CA LEU A 632 18.03 -9.89 2.63
C LEU A 632 18.65 -10.01 4.02
N LEU A 633 18.73 -8.89 4.74
CA LEU A 633 19.27 -8.82 6.09
C LEU A 633 18.14 -8.45 7.06
N GLU A 634 17.73 -9.40 7.90
CA GLU A 634 16.80 -9.18 9.01
C GLU A 634 17.56 -8.60 10.20
N ILE A 635 17.04 -7.51 10.78
CA ILE A 635 17.62 -6.78 11.91
C ILE A 635 16.64 -6.87 13.07
N THR A 636 17.01 -7.62 14.09
CA THR A 636 16.27 -7.73 15.35
C THR A 636 16.91 -6.86 16.42
N VAL A 637 16.14 -5.95 17.03
CA VAL A 637 16.60 -5.13 18.15
C VAL A 637 16.12 -5.78 19.44
N ASN A 638 17.03 -6.42 20.18
CA ASN A 638 16.72 -6.91 21.53
C ASN A 638 16.72 -5.72 22.49
N ASN A 639 15.53 -5.28 22.93
CA ASN A 639 15.38 -4.33 24.03
C ASN A 639 15.65 -5.03 25.37
N THR A 640 16.91 -5.29 25.69
CA THR A 640 17.33 -5.69 27.04
C THR A 640 18.02 -4.52 27.73
N ASN A 641 17.22 -3.70 28.41
CA ASN A 641 17.64 -2.80 29.49
C ASN A 641 16.51 -2.89 30.54
N GLY A 642 16.67 -3.32 31.79
CA GLY A 642 17.81 -3.86 32.51
C GLY A 642 17.27 -4.44 33.83
N SER A 643 17.67 -5.67 34.14
CA SER A 643 17.54 -6.26 35.47
C SER A 643 18.89 -6.87 35.81
N ASN A 644 19.74 -6.07 36.45
CA ASN A 644 20.91 -6.51 37.19
C ASN A 644 21.17 -5.48 38.29
N HIS A 645 20.47 -5.64 39.41
CA HIS A 645 21.06 -5.78 40.73
C HIS A 645 20.05 -6.44 41.67
#